data_AF-A0A0G1J275-F1
#
_entry.id   AF-A0A0G1J275-F1
#
_cell.length_a   1.000
_cell.length_b   1.000
_cell.length_c   1.000
_cell.angle_alpha   90.00
_cell.angle_beta   90.00
_cell.angle_gamma   90.00
#
_symmetry.space_group_name_H-M   'P 1'
#
loop_
_entity.id
_entity.type
_entity.pdbx_description
1 polymer ?
#
loop_
_entity_poly.entity_id
_entity_poly.type
_entity_poly.pdbx_seq_one_letter_code
_entity_poly.pdbx_strand_id
1 'polypeptide(L)'
;SFFFDRMALADSLLSAFGVWTLLFALVALRNLRLDFAMLSGFGLGGGLLTKSPAIFYALMLPTTWLLARFPKGKMEKAIHLIKLFALFLVTLAIGWGLSNILRLGPNFQMIALRNKDYVFPISHFWTNPKDPFIPFMTRSFEWIWSMGPSMTLVFALVGLLNFKKYPKEIFLISVWFLFPILVQAEFAKVFTARYILFSLPYLYILAASAFLLRGRLSKILVAGLIILLFQAFKFDYLLLTAPEKADLPTSERTGYLEEWTAGYGIKEAAEILQEEYRQDPEAKIVVGTEGFFGTLPDGLQIYLNDVPEITVIGVGIFIEEVHPSLKESKKAGNKTYLVVNNTRLKGDPERLGLKLIAAYPKALRTSLKDMKFFQKVFSSKDFIPLALIVIFSLLAVRTLLLPGYFPMHDDLQMMRQLEMEKCFVDGQIPCRWVPDMGYGFGFPLFNFYPPLPYLVGQGIRLFGLAFTDTAKKEFFGRTGGLISAVFYIWAPYHALDIYVRGAMNEAWALALFPFILWTSYRLIDEKKNITEWAVALALSWFGLLTSHNLMVLMFSPVFAVWCLLFVGQKKWNRLPHLAVSGILALGLAAFFTIPALIEQKNFGILRLLRAFRLTKPNASFPFLGLRGVHFRNRRRNGFPDRAFSLGSFYLSYSLLILSIQKD
;
A
#
# COMPACT_ATOMS: atom_id res chain seq x y z
N SER A 1 -7.38 33.06 19.08
CA SER A 1 -8.17 31.85 18.79
C SER A 1 -7.35 30.83 18.01
N PHE A 2 -6.92 31.09 16.76
CA PHE A 2 -6.23 30.09 15.89
C PHE A 2 -5.10 29.25 16.55
N PHE A 3 -4.28 29.86 17.41
CA PHE A 3 -3.16 29.18 18.07
C PHE A 3 -3.58 28.17 19.14
N PHE A 4 -4.67 28.43 19.88
CA PHE A 4 -5.14 27.59 20.98
C PHE A 4 -6.22 26.59 20.56
N ASP A 5 -7.00 26.92 19.53
CA ASP A 5 -8.21 26.16 19.20
C ASP A 5 -7.94 24.87 18.38
N ARG A 6 -6.72 24.65 17.86
CA ARG A 6 -6.46 23.59 16.86
C ARG A 6 -5.12 22.85 16.92
N MET A 7 -4.21 23.12 17.86
CA MET A 7 -2.86 22.55 17.80
C MET A 7 -2.46 21.72 19.02
N ALA A 8 -1.88 20.54 18.75
CA ALA A 8 -1.06 19.79 19.70
C ALA A 8 0.30 20.50 19.93
N LEU A 9 0.24 21.75 20.41
CA LEU A 9 1.38 22.66 20.54
C LEU A 9 2.55 22.06 21.29
N ALA A 10 2.26 21.30 22.35
CA ALA A 10 3.29 20.72 23.20
C ALA A 10 4.13 19.65 22.48
N ASP A 11 3.57 18.89 21.54
CA ASP A 11 4.33 17.87 20.80
C ASP A 11 5.24 18.51 19.74
N SER A 12 4.73 19.51 19.02
CA SER A 12 5.53 20.29 18.05
C SER A 12 6.63 21.09 18.76
N LEU A 13 6.33 21.69 19.90
CA LEU A 13 7.28 22.47 20.70
C LEU A 13 8.39 21.58 21.28
N LEU A 14 8.05 20.39 21.80
CA LEU A 14 9.03 19.40 22.23
C LEU A 14 10.00 19.05 21.09
N SER A 15 9.44 18.76 19.91
CA SER A 15 10.22 18.42 18.70
C SER A 15 11.17 19.55 18.31
N ALA A 16 10.70 20.80 18.31
CA ALA A 16 11.51 21.98 18.02
C ALA A 16 12.66 22.14 19.02
N PHE A 17 12.38 22.04 20.31
CA PHE A 17 13.42 22.10 21.35
C PHE A 17 14.44 20.98 21.23
N GLY A 18 14.04 19.76 20.83
CA GLY A 18 14.95 18.67 20.53
C GLY A 18 15.95 19.00 19.43
N VAL A 19 15.47 19.54 18.31
CA VAL A 19 16.31 19.95 17.17
C VAL A 19 17.31 21.02 17.58
N TRP A 20 16.86 22.06 18.30
CA TRP A 20 17.73 23.14 18.76
C TRP A 20 18.76 22.67 19.79
N THR A 21 18.36 21.78 20.71
CA THR A 21 19.27 21.15 21.68
C THR A 21 20.39 20.40 20.96
N LEU A 22 20.06 19.55 19.98
CA LEU A 22 21.07 18.84 19.19
C LEU A 22 21.98 19.80 18.41
N LEU A 23 21.39 20.77 17.71
CA LEU A 23 22.12 21.69 16.84
C LEU A 23 23.12 22.54 17.64
N PHE A 24 22.68 23.15 18.74
CA PHE A 24 23.56 23.95 19.58
C PHE A 24 24.62 23.10 20.28
N ALA A 25 24.30 21.89 20.72
CA ALA A 25 25.30 20.96 21.26
C ALA A 25 26.39 20.63 20.24
N LEU A 26 26.02 20.38 18.97
CA LEU A 26 26.98 20.12 17.89
C LEU A 26 27.90 21.32 17.59
N VAL A 27 27.37 22.54 17.67
CA VAL A 27 28.18 23.75 17.50
C VAL A 27 29.08 23.99 18.72
N ALA A 28 28.56 23.77 19.92
CA ALA A 28 29.30 23.90 21.18
C ALA A 28 30.50 22.96 21.22
N LEU A 29 30.32 21.68 20.88
CA LEU A 29 31.41 20.70 20.95
C LEU A 29 32.47 20.90 19.86
N ARG A 30 32.08 21.33 18.65
CA ARG A 30 33.02 21.51 17.53
C ARG A 30 33.98 22.67 17.79
N ASN A 31 33.51 23.69 18.50
CA ASN A 31 34.24 24.93 18.75
C ASN A 31 34.62 25.13 20.23
N LEU A 32 34.30 24.16 21.11
CA LEU A 32 34.43 24.25 22.56
C LEU A 32 33.84 25.55 23.15
N ARG A 33 32.64 25.91 22.67
CA ARG A 33 31.99 27.18 22.94
C ARG A 33 30.94 27.07 24.05
N LEU A 34 31.16 27.80 25.14
CA LEU A 34 30.29 27.82 26.31
C LEU A 34 28.91 28.43 26.01
N ASP A 35 28.86 29.50 25.24
CA ASP A 35 27.63 30.18 24.85
C ASP A 35 26.66 29.26 24.10
N PHE A 36 27.17 28.43 23.17
CA PHE A 36 26.34 27.42 22.51
C PHE A 36 25.95 26.26 23.43
N ALA A 37 26.76 25.89 24.41
CA ALA A 37 26.35 24.93 25.44
C ALA A 37 25.22 25.50 26.31
N MET A 38 25.25 26.80 26.60
CA MET A 38 24.15 27.48 27.30
C MET A 38 22.87 27.49 26.45
N LEU A 39 22.96 27.82 25.16
CA LEU A 39 21.81 27.75 24.23
C LEU A 39 21.25 26.32 24.11
N SER A 40 22.11 25.31 24.08
CA SER A 40 21.69 23.91 24.18
C SER A 40 20.97 23.62 25.49
N GLY A 41 21.42 24.21 26.61
CA GLY A 41 20.77 24.10 27.92
C GLY A 41 19.41 24.76 27.97
N PHE A 42 19.24 25.93 27.36
CA PHE A 42 17.94 26.60 27.20
C PHE A 42 16.99 25.77 26.32
N GLY A 43 17.50 25.19 25.23
CA GLY A 43 16.74 24.25 24.40
C GLY A 43 16.26 23.04 25.20
N LEU A 44 17.16 22.41 25.96
CA LEU A 44 16.82 21.27 26.80
C LEU A 44 15.80 21.64 27.89
N GLY A 45 15.98 22.77 28.55
CA GLY A 45 15.06 23.28 29.57
C GLY A 45 13.67 23.59 29.02
N GLY A 46 13.60 24.22 27.85
CA GLY A 46 12.33 24.42 27.13
C GLY A 46 11.63 23.09 26.82
N GLY A 47 12.39 22.08 26.39
CA GLY A 47 11.86 20.72 26.21
C GLY A 47 11.31 20.12 27.51
N LEU A 48 12.07 20.19 28.61
CA LEU A 48 11.67 19.65 29.93
C LEU A 48 10.45 20.36 30.52
N LEU A 49 10.30 21.66 30.27
CA LEU A 49 9.10 22.42 30.61
C LEU A 49 7.89 22.02 29.78
N THR A 50 8.12 21.59 28.54
CA THR A 50 7.06 21.22 27.60
C THR A 50 6.51 19.84 27.92
N LYS A 51 7.36 18.80 27.96
CA LYS A 51 6.96 17.42 28.26
C LYS A 51 8.11 16.57 28.81
N SER A 52 7.76 15.56 29.61
CA SER A 52 8.72 14.60 30.19
C SER A 52 9.60 13.83 29.20
N PRO A 53 9.21 13.51 27.94
CA PRO A 53 10.09 12.85 26.98
C PRO A 53 11.33 13.67 26.58
N ALA A 54 11.41 14.97 26.91
CA ALA A 54 12.64 15.74 26.72
C ALA A 54 13.85 15.17 27.47
N ILE A 55 13.64 14.31 28.48
CA ILE A 55 14.71 13.55 29.12
C ILE A 55 15.54 12.71 28.13
N PHE A 56 14.93 12.26 27.01
CA PHE A 56 15.67 11.58 25.96
C PHE A 56 16.77 12.46 25.37
N TYR A 57 16.53 13.76 25.18
CA TYR A 57 17.56 14.68 24.69
C TYR A 57 18.74 14.74 25.65
N ALA A 58 18.50 14.82 26.95
CA ALA A 58 19.56 14.82 27.95
C ALA A 58 20.38 13.52 27.94
N LEU A 59 19.70 12.37 27.87
CA LEU A 59 20.36 11.06 27.82
C LEU A 59 21.20 10.86 26.56
N MET A 60 20.79 11.47 25.46
CA MET A 60 21.40 11.27 24.14
C MET A 60 22.43 12.32 23.79
N LEU A 61 22.45 13.48 24.47
CA LEU A 61 23.45 14.54 24.29
C LEU A 61 24.91 14.04 24.27
N PRO A 62 25.36 13.10 25.12
CA PRO A 62 26.74 12.59 25.08
C PRO A 62 27.12 11.93 23.74
N THR A 63 26.15 11.41 22.98
CA THR A 63 26.42 10.81 21.66
C THR A 63 26.99 11.83 20.66
N THR A 64 26.74 13.13 20.87
CA THR A 64 27.29 14.20 20.04
C THR A 64 28.82 14.26 20.11
N TRP A 65 29.44 13.80 21.20
CA TRP A 65 30.90 13.79 21.38
C TRP A 65 31.63 12.91 20.36
N LEU A 66 30.93 11.97 19.70
CA LEU A 66 31.48 11.20 18.57
C LEU A 66 32.00 12.11 17.45
N LEU A 67 31.40 13.29 17.29
CA LEU A 67 31.77 14.31 16.30
C LEU A 67 32.76 15.36 16.81
N ALA A 68 33.29 15.21 18.04
CA ALA A 68 34.31 16.10 18.58
C ALA A 68 35.66 15.92 17.86
N ARG A 69 36.40 17.02 17.73
CA ARG A 69 37.73 17.06 17.11
C ARG A 69 38.79 16.81 18.18
N PHE A 70 39.01 15.54 18.50
CA PHE A 70 39.98 15.15 19.52
C PHE A 70 41.43 15.49 19.10
N PRO A 71 42.24 16.08 19.99
CA PRO A 71 43.67 16.32 19.76
C PRO A 71 44.45 14.99 19.73
N LYS A 72 45.70 15.00 19.25
CA LYS A 72 46.51 13.77 19.12
C LYS A 72 47.17 13.35 20.45
N GLY A 73 47.62 14.31 21.27
CA GLY A 73 48.33 14.03 22.53
C GLY A 73 47.43 13.43 23.61
N LYS A 74 47.95 12.50 24.42
CA LYS A 74 47.18 11.85 25.51
C LYS A 74 46.67 12.87 26.54
N MET A 75 47.52 13.79 26.99
CA MET A 75 47.16 14.82 27.96
C MET A 75 46.14 15.81 27.37
N GLU A 76 46.35 16.26 26.14
CA GLU A 76 45.44 17.15 25.43
C GLU A 76 44.05 16.51 25.25
N LYS A 77 44.00 15.20 24.97
CA LYS A 77 42.72 14.45 24.88
C LYS A 77 41.99 14.45 26.22
N ALA A 78 42.70 14.23 27.33
CA ALA A 78 42.11 14.27 28.66
C ALA A 78 41.54 15.66 28.97
N ILE A 79 42.30 16.72 28.70
CA ILE A 79 41.84 18.11 28.85
C ILE A 79 40.62 18.39 27.97
N HIS A 80 40.63 17.91 26.73
CA HIS A 80 39.50 18.07 25.81
C HIS A 80 38.24 17.36 26.32
N LEU A 81 38.37 16.13 26.86
CA LEU A 81 37.25 15.41 27.48
C LEU A 81 36.70 16.16 28.69
N ILE A 82 37.56 16.72 29.54
CA ILE A 82 37.13 17.54 30.69
C ILE A 82 36.33 18.75 30.21
N LYS A 83 36.77 19.42 29.14
CA LYS A 83 36.04 20.54 28.53
C LYS A 83 34.67 20.11 27.99
N LEU A 84 34.60 18.99 27.26
CA LEU A 84 33.33 18.45 26.76
C LEU A 84 32.37 18.09 27.90
N PHE A 85 32.89 17.48 28.97
CA PHE A 85 32.12 17.17 30.17
C PHE A 85 31.63 18.44 30.87
N ALA A 86 32.46 19.48 31.00
CA ALA A 86 32.06 20.76 31.57
C ALA A 86 30.94 21.44 30.76
N LEU A 87 31.05 21.47 29.43
CA LEU A 87 29.98 22.00 28.54
C LEU A 87 28.69 21.21 28.68
N PHE A 88 28.79 19.89 28.80
CA PHE A 88 27.64 19.02 29.06
C PHE A 88 27.00 19.33 30.42
N LEU A 89 27.79 19.46 31.50
CA LEU A 89 27.27 19.83 32.81
C LEU A 89 26.57 21.19 32.81
N VAL A 90 27.09 22.19 32.09
CA VAL A 90 26.42 23.49 31.94
C VAL A 90 25.07 23.33 31.22
N THR A 91 25.03 22.52 30.16
CA THR A 91 23.80 22.21 29.43
C THR A 91 22.75 21.57 30.36
N LEU A 92 23.15 20.58 31.16
CA LEU A 92 22.24 19.95 32.14
C LEU A 92 21.82 20.92 33.25
N ALA A 93 22.75 21.71 33.79
CA ALA A 93 22.47 22.64 34.87
C ALA A 93 21.41 23.68 34.47
N ILE A 94 21.52 24.25 33.27
CA ILE A 94 20.51 25.18 32.74
C ILE A 94 19.20 24.45 32.45
N GLY A 95 19.26 23.28 31.81
CA GLY A 95 18.05 22.51 31.46
C GLY A 95 17.21 22.14 32.69
N TRP A 96 17.84 21.56 33.72
CA TRP A 96 17.16 21.24 34.97
C TRP A 96 16.83 22.47 35.80
N GLY A 97 17.69 23.49 35.79
CA GLY A 97 17.44 24.77 36.44
C GLY A 97 16.13 25.40 35.98
N LEU A 98 15.89 25.43 34.66
CA LEU A 98 14.62 25.89 34.09
C LEU A 98 13.45 24.99 34.47
N SER A 99 13.62 23.66 34.40
CA SER A 99 12.55 22.72 34.76
C SER A 99 12.08 22.85 36.21
N ASN A 100 12.92 23.35 37.12
CA ASN A 100 12.56 23.56 38.52
C ASN A 100 11.49 24.63 38.72
N ILE A 101 11.25 25.52 37.75
CA ILE A 101 10.13 26.49 37.81
C ILE A 101 8.80 25.76 38.03
N LEU A 102 8.64 24.54 37.50
CA LEU A 102 7.43 23.74 37.68
C LEU A 102 7.14 23.40 39.16
N ARG A 103 8.16 23.41 40.04
CA ARG A 103 7.99 23.13 41.48
C ARG A 103 7.19 24.21 42.21
N LEU A 104 7.05 25.39 41.61
CA LEU A 104 6.20 26.46 42.15
C LEU A 104 4.71 26.12 42.03
N GLY A 105 4.35 25.16 41.17
CA GLY A 105 2.97 24.70 41.02
C GLY A 105 2.53 23.81 42.19
N PRO A 106 1.34 24.03 42.77
CA PRO A 106 0.85 23.25 43.93
C PRO A 106 0.64 21.77 43.62
N ASN A 107 0.55 21.41 42.33
CA ASN A 107 0.34 20.05 41.84
C ASN A 107 1.61 19.44 41.22
N PHE A 108 2.82 19.97 41.47
CA PHE A 108 4.06 19.46 40.86
C PHE A 108 4.28 17.95 41.09
N GLN A 109 3.96 17.46 42.29
CA GLN A 109 4.02 16.04 42.63
C GLN A 109 3.17 15.14 41.73
N MET A 110 2.09 15.69 41.14
CA MET A 110 1.22 14.94 40.25
C MET A 110 1.92 14.55 38.95
N ILE A 111 2.94 15.28 38.50
CA ILE A 111 3.67 14.94 37.26
C ILE A 111 4.30 13.54 37.40
N ALA A 112 5.00 13.29 38.51
CA ALA A 112 5.66 12.02 38.76
C ALA A 112 4.64 10.88 38.98
N LEU A 113 3.54 11.16 39.68
CA LEU A 113 2.46 10.20 39.90
C LEU A 113 1.79 9.81 38.59
N ARG A 114 1.38 10.79 37.77
CA ARG A 114 0.71 10.57 36.49
C ARG A 114 1.63 9.90 35.47
N ASN A 115 2.93 10.16 35.48
CA ASN A 115 3.87 9.44 34.62
C ASN A 115 3.87 7.92 34.88
N LYS A 116 3.66 7.48 36.13
CA LYS A 116 3.58 6.05 36.46
C LYS A 116 2.32 5.38 35.89
N ASP A 117 1.28 6.14 35.58
CA ASP A 117 0.07 5.63 34.91
C ASP A 117 0.36 5.21 33.47
N TYR A 118 1.41 5.78 32.84
CA TYR A 118 1.73 5.57 31.43
C TYR A 118 3.00 4.75 31.17
N VAL A 119 3.79 4.44 32.20
CA VAL A 119 5.09 3.78 32.03
C VAL A 119 5.19 2.53 32.91
N PHE A 120 5.64 1.43 32.32
CA PHE A 120 5.99 0.20 33.04
C PHE A 120 7.27 0.36 33.85
N PRO A 121 7.42 -0.36 34.98
CA PRO A 121 8.67 -0.36 35.72
C PRO A 121 9.79 -1.01 34.89
N ILE A 122 11.06 -0.67 35.19
CA ILE A 122 12.23 -1.23 34.48
C ILE A 122 12.26 -2.77 34.59
N SER A 123 11.72 -3.34 35.66
CA SER A 123 11.59 -4.79 35.85
C SER A 123 10.74 -5.48 34.76
N HIS A 124 9.86 -4.76 34.07
CA HIS A 124 9.01 -5.27 33.01
C HIS A 124 9.80 -5.96 31.89
N PHE A 125 10.96 -5.39 31.53
CA PHE A 125 11.83 -5.93 30.50
C PHE A 125 12.26 -7.38 30.78
N TRP A 126 12.40 -7.74 32.06
CA TRP A 126 12.78 -9.09 32.46
C TRP A 126 11.59 -10.05 32.57
N THR A 127 10.37 -9.52 32.62
CA THR A 127 9.15 -10.33 32.75
C THR A 127 8.49 -10.60 31.40
N ASN A 128 8.40 -9.62 30.51
CA ASN A 128 7.72 -9.76 29.22
C ASN A 128 8.28 -8.82 28.13
N PRO A 129 9.52 -9.03 27.65
CA PRO A 129 10.21 -8.12 26.72
C PRO A 129 9.62 -8.05 25.31
N LYS A 130 8.59 -8.85 24.99
CA LYS A 130 7.95 -8.85 23.66
C LYS A 130 6.66 -8.05 23.62
N ASP A 131 6.01 -7.87 24.76
CA ASP A 131 4.72 -7.20 24.87
C ASP A 131 4.82 -6.15 25.98
N PRO A 132 4.76 -4.84 25.64
CA PRO A 132 4.17 -4.30 24.41
C PRO A 132 5.14 -4.00 23.27
N PHE A 133 6.43 -4.37 23.40
CA PHE A 133 7.48 -4.00 22.43
C PHE A 133 7.15 -4.30 20.97
N ILE A 134 6.83 -5.55 20.62
CA ILE A 134 6.57 -5.94 19.22
C ILE A 134 5.33 -5.24 18.65
N PRO A 135 4.17 -5.24 19.35
CA PRO A 135 3.00 -4.47 18.90
C PRO A 135 3.31 -2.98 18.67
N PHE A 136 4.05 -2.34 19.58
CA PHE A 136 4.33 -0.91 19.51
C PHE A 136 5.36 -0.55 18.44
N MET A 137 6.35 -1.41 18.21
CA MET A 137 7.27 -1.27 17.07
C MET A 137 6.53 -1.40 15.73
N THR A 138 5.59 -2.36 15.64
CA THR A 138 4.76 -2.54 14.44
C THR A 138 3.90 -1.30 14.18
N ARG A 139 3.27 -0.74 15.23
CA ARG A 139 2.49 0.51 15.12
C ARG A 139 3.36 1.70 14.73
N SER A 140 4.56 1.83 15.29
CA SER A 140 5.50 2.91 14.91
C SER A 140 5.76 2.92 13.41
N PHE A 141 6.00 1.73 12.83
CA PHE A 141 6.19 1.57 11.40
C PHE A 141 4.91 1.91 10.62
N GLU A 142 3.75 1.41 11.06
CA GLU A 142 2.44 1.68 10.46
C GLU A 142 2.14 3.19 10.40
N TRP A 143 2.42 3.93 11.47
CA TRP A 143 2.23 5.38 11.52
C TRP A 143 3.11 6.12 10.53
N ILE A 144 4.41 5.80 10.47
CA ILE A 144 5.32 6.45 9.53
C ILE A 144 4.98 6.06 8.07
N TRP A 145 4.51 4.84 7.85
CA TRP A 145 4.15 4.35 6.52
C TRP A 145 2.87 4.98 5.97
N SER A 146 1.84 5.12 6.83
CA SER A 146 0.50 5.55 6.44
C SER A 146 0.33 7.07 6.56
N MET A 147 0.75 7.66 7.69
CA MET A 147 0.64 9.12 7.94
C MET A 147 1.86 9.88 7.44
N GLY A 148 3.04 9.26 7.46
CA GLY A 148 4.24 9.83 6.83
C GLY A 148 4.26 9.50 5.33
N PRO A 149 4.93 10.32 4.50
CA PRO A 149 5.24 9.88 3.16
C PRO A 149 6.16 8.66 3.25
N SER A 150 5.67 7.50 2.81
CA SER A 150 6.34 6.19 2.87
C SER A 150 7.75 6.23 2.28
N MET A 151 7.97 7.08 1.28
CA MET A 151 9.28 7.33 0.67
C MET A 151 10.33 7.86 1.65
N THR A 152 9.93 8.50 2.76
CA THR A 152 10.86 8.95 3.81
C THR A 152 11.63 7.78 4.40
N LEU A 153 10.96 6.63 4.65
CA LEU A 153 11.61 5.42 5.15
C LEU A 153 12.56 4.83 4.10
N VAL A 154 12.15 4.82 2.83
CA VAL A 154 13.00 4.37 1.72
C VAL A 154 14.27 5.22 1.64
N PHE A 155 14.13 6.54 1.70
CA PHE A 155 15.25 7.46 1.72
C PHE A 155 16.12 7.27 2.96
N ALA A 156 15.55 7.07 4.14
CA ALA A 156 16.34 6.80 5.34
C ALA A 156 17.17 5.51 5.20
N LEU A 157 16.59 4.43 4.67
CA LEU A 157 17.29 3.17 4.40
C LEU A 157 18.43 3.34 3.40
N VAL A 158 18.20 4.10 2.31
CA VAL A 158 19.26 4.42 1.34
C VAL A 158 20.32 5.34 1.97
N GLY A 159 19.91 6.26 2.85
CA GLY A 159 20.78 7.15 3.62
C GLY A 159 21.79 6.37 4.47
N LEU A 160 21.40 5.23 5.04
CA LEU A 160 22.30 4.34 5.79
C LEU A 160 23.47 3.81 4.96
N LEU A 161 23.39 3.77 3.61
CA LEU A 161 24.53 3.39 2.76
C LEU A 161 25.72 4.35 2.91
N ASN A 162 25.48 5.59 3.35
CA ASN A 162 26.54 6.54 3.65
C ASN A 162 27.34 6.20 4.92
N PHE A 163 26.98 5.14 5.67
CA PHE A 163 27.70 4.74 6.88
C PHE A 163 29.20 4.50 6.63
N LYS A 164 29.58 4.05 5.43
CA LYS A 164 31.01 3.89 5.06
C LYS A 164 31.76 5.22 5.01
N LYS A 165 31.08 6.32 4.66
CA LYS A 165 31.69 7.64 4.48
C LYS A 165 31.52 8.55 5.70
N TYR A 166 30.37 8.48 6.36
CA TYR A 166 29.98 9.31 7.50
C TYR A 166 29.48 8.45 8.67
N PRO A 167 30.29 7.50 9.20
CA PRO A 167 29.83 6.53 10.19
C PRO A 167 29.34 7.19 11.48
N LYS A 168 30.02 8.25 11.93
CA LYS A 168 29.72 8.94 13.18
C LYS A 168 28.42 9.74 13.09
N GLU A 169 28.22 10.45 11.98
CA GLU A 169 27.01 11.23 11.71
C GLU A 169 25.79 10.33 11.54
N ILE A 170 25.92 9.25 10.75
CA ILE A 170 24.83 8.29 10.54
C ILE A 170 24.48 7.59 11.86
N PHE A 171 25.49 7.17 12.65
CA PHE A 171 25.25 6.59 13.97
C PHE A 171 24.52 7.56 14.91
N LEU A 172 25.01 8.81 15.03
CA LEU A 172 24.39 9.84 15.85
C LEU A 172 22.91 10.04 15.50
N ILE A 173 22.61 10.32 14.22
CA ILE A 173 21.24 10.61 13.79
C ILE A 173 20.34 9.37 13.92
N SER A 174 20.87 8.17 13.66
CA SER A 174 20.12 6.92 13.83
C SER A 174 19.78 6.67 15.30
N VAL A 175 20.69 6.97 16.23
CA VAL A 175 20.41 6.88 17.67
C VAL A 175 19.33 7.89 18.06
N TRP A 176 19.46 9.16 17.65
CA TRP A 176 18.47 10.23 17.87
C TRP A 176 17.07 9.92 17.34
N PHE A 177 16.98 9.15 16.24
CA PHE A 177 15.73 8.64 15.72
C PHE A 177 15.21 7.39 16.46
N LEU A 178 16.02 6.34 16.57
CA LEU A 178 15.56 5.00 16.96
C LEU A 178 15.48 4.81 18.48
N PHE A 179 16.41 5.36 19.26
CA PHE A 179 16.49 5.07 20.70
C PHE A 179 15.21 5.48 21.45
N PRO A 180 14.62 6.67 21.24
CA PRO A 180 13.37 7.03 21.91
C PRO A 180 12.21 6.13 21.52
N ILE A 181 12.15 5.67 20.27
CA ILE A 181 11.10 4.75 19.79
C ILE A 181 11.26 3.38 20.47
N LEU A 182 12.47 2.83 20.49
CA LEU A 182 12.76 1.53 21.10
C LEU A 182 12.45 1.50 22.60
N VAL A 183 12.85 2.55 23.33
CA VAL A 183 12.59 2.65 24.77
C VAL A 183 11.10 2.81 25.04
N GLN A 184 10.40 3.67 24.28
CA GLN A 184 8.97 3.86 24.49
C GLN A 184 8.15 2.63 24.07
N ALA A 185 8.57 1.90 23.04
CA ALA A 185 7.91 0.67 22.64
C ALA A 185 7.97 -0.40 23.74
N GLU A 186 9.06 -0.47 24.50
CA GLU A 186 9.20 -1.41 25.62
C GLU A 186 8.44 -0.94 26.87
N PHE A 187 8.58 0.34 27.25
CA PHE A 187 8.14 0.78 28.57
C PHE A 187 6.82 1.54 28.60
N ALA A 188 6.22 1.91 27.46
CA ALA A 188 4.93 2.59 27.49
C ALA A 188 3.80 1.60 27.84
N LYS A 189 2.81 2.04 28.62
CA LYS A 189 1.52 1.33 28.81
C LYS A 189 0.52 1.69 27.71
N VAL A 190 0.64 2.91 27.17
CA VAL A 190 -0.17 3.44 26.08
C VAL A 190 0.75 4.10 25.08
N PHE A 191 0.62 3.72 23.80
CA PHE A 191 1.51 4.18 22.74
C PHE A 191 0.67 4.61 21.52
N THR A 192 0.80 5.88 21.18
CA THR A 192 0.05 6.58 20.11
C THR A 192 1.04 7.36 19.23
N ALA A 193 0.61 7.81 18.04
CA ALA A 193 1.51 8.43 17.06
C ALA A 193 2.31 9.63 17.61
N ARG A 194 1.75 10.38 18.56
CA ARG A 194 2.45 11.53 19.19
C ARG A 194 3.75 11.15 19.93
N TYR A 195 3.87 9.92 20.42
CA TYR A 195 5.05 9.47 21.18
C TYR A 195 6.29 9.29 20.29
N ILE A 196 6.13 9.20 18.97
CA ILE A 196 7.27 9.13 18.04
C ILE A 196 7.56 10.47 17.35
N LEU A 197 6.67 11.47 17.45
CA LEU A 197 6.77 12.72 16.70
C LEU A 197 8.11 13.43 16.93
N PHE A 198 8.55 13.50 18.18
CA PHE A 198 9.74 14.24 18.58
C PHE A 198 11.07 13.59 18.13
N SER A 199 11.02 12.36 17.59
CA SER A 199 12.17 11.70 16.97
C SER A 199 12.16 11.76 15.44
N LEU A 200 11.03 12.13 14.80
CA LEU A 200 10.92 12.23 13.34
C LEU A 200 11.85 13.25 12.68
N PRO A 201 12.18 14.42 13.28
CA PRO A 201 13.16 15.32 12.70
C PRO A 201 14.49 14.64 12.33
N TYR A 202 14.94 13.69 13.15
CA TYR A 202 16.17 12.94 12.91
C TYR A 202 16.01 11.90 11.80
N LEU A 203 14.82 11.31 11.65
CA LEU A 203 14.49 10.48 10.48
C LEU A 203 14.58 11.30 9.19
N TYR A 204 14.06 12.52 9.17
CA TYR A 204 14.13 13.39 7.99
C TYR A 204 15.57 13.77 7.63
N ILE A 205 16.43 14.03 8.63
CA ILE A 205 17.87 14.26 8.41
C ILE A 205 18.52 13.00 7.82
N LEU A 206 18.21 11.82 8.35
CA LEU A 206 18.73 10.55 7.82
C LEU A 206 18.26 10.30 6.39
N ALA A 207 16.99 10.55 6.09
CA ALA A 207 16.42 10.46 4.75
C ALA A 207 17.09 11.43 3.77
N ALA A 208 17.30 12.69 4.18
CA ALA A 208 17.98 13.69 3.36
C ALA A 208 19.42 13.27 3.01
N SER A 209 20.10 12.51 3.89
CA SER A 209 21.46 12.02 3.63
C SER A 209 21.56 11.12 2.39
N ALA A 210 20.47 10.48 1.96
CA ALA A 210 20.44 9.65 0.74
C ALA A 210 20.88 10.43 -0.51
N PHE A 211 20.59 11.73 -0.56
CA PHE A 211 20.93 12.60 -1.69
C PHE A 211 22.40 13.01 -1.73
N LEU A 212 23.20 12.65 -0.72
CA LEU A 212 24.66 12.79 -0.77
C LEU A 212 25.32 11.72 -1.66
N LEU A 213 24.59 10.64 -1.99
CA LEU A 213 25.04 9.64 -2.94
C LEU A 213 25.05 10.25 -4.35
N ARG A 214 26.05 9.91 -5.17
CA ARG A 214 26.19 10.43 -6.55
C ARG A 214 25.82 9.35 -7.58
N GLY A 215 25.54 9.77 -8.81
CA GLY A 215 25.38 8.87 -9.97
C GLY A 215 23.92 8.50 -10.28
N ARG A 216 23.68 7.29 -10.79
CA ARG A 216 22.34 6.83 -11.22
C ARG A 216 21.35 6.77 -10.06
N LEU A 217 21.82 6.41 -8.87
CA LEU A 217 20.99 6.29 -7.67
C LEU A 217 20.40 7.63 -7.25
N SER A 218 21.14 8.73 -7.32
CA SER A 218 20.61 10.06 -6.97
C SER A 218 19.50 10.51 -7.92
N LYS A 219 19.61 10.21 -9.22
CA LYS A 219 18.55 10.49 -10.20
C LYS A 219 17.26 9.72 -9.88
N ILE A 220 17.37 8.46 -9.44
CA ILE A 220 16.22 7.65 -9.02
C ILE A 220 15.59 8.24 -7.74
N LEU A 221 16.41 8.66 -6.78
CA LEU A 221 15.93 9.29 -5.55
C LEU A 221 15.18 10.60 -5.82
N VAL A 222 15.63 11.40 -6.80
CA VAL A 222 14.93 12.62 -7.23
C VAL A 222 13.56 12.28 -7.82
N ALA A 223 13.42 11.21 -8.62
CA ALA A 223 12.10 10.76 -9.06
C ALA A 223 11.21 10.31 -7.87
N GLY A 224 11.82 9.68 -6.85
CA GLY A 224 11.14 9.35 -5.60
C GLY A 224 10.60 10.57 -4.83
N LEU A 225 11.21 11.76 -4.98
CA LEU A 225 10.70 12.98 -4.35
C LEU A 225 9.33 13.37 -4.90
N ILE A 226 9.08 13.11 -6.18
CA ILE A 226 7.77 13.38 -6.79
C ILE A 226 6.70 12.50 -6.12
N ILE A 227 7.01 11.23 -5.87
CA ILE A 227 6.13 10.31 -5.16
C ILE A 227 5.92 10.77 -3.71
N LEU A 228 6.99 11.18 -3.02
CA LEU A 228 6.93 11.72 -1.67
C LEU A 228 6.00 12.94 -1.59
N LEU A 229 6.17 13.90 -2.49
CA LEU A 229 5.37 15.13 -2.54
C LEU A 229 3.91 14.83 -2.89
N PHE A 230 3.66 13.94 -3.85
CA PHE A 230 2.30 13.53 -4.20
C PHE A 230 1.60 12.83 -3.02
N GLN A 231 2.29 11.92 -2.32
CA GLN A 231 1.73 11.24 -1.15
C GLN A 231 1.41 12.23 -0.03
N ALA A 232 2.35 13.14 0.29
CA ALA A 232 2.17 14.18 1.30
C ALA A 232 0.98 15.07 0.95
N PHE A 233 0.95 15.59 -0.28
CA PHE A 233 -0.12 16.47 -0.74
C PHE A 233 -1.48 15.78 -0.72
N LYS A 234 -1.57 14.53 -1.20
CA LYS A 234 -2.82 13.75 -1.15
C LYS A 234 -3.30 13.57 0.29
N PHE A 235 -2.41 13.20 1.20
CA PHE A 235 -2.74 12.98 2.60
C PHE A 235 -3.26 14.28 3.25
N ASP A 236 -2.51 15.38 3.10
CA ASP A 236 -2.86 16.69 3.67
C ASP A 236 -4.17 17.23 3.06
N TYR A 237 -4.35 17.11 1.74
CA TYR A 237 -5.57 17.50 1.06
C TYR A 237 -6.79 16.74 1.60
N LEU A 238 -6.67 15.41 1.76
CA LEU A 238 -7.75 14.60 2.32
C LEU A 238 -7.99 14.95 3.80
N LEU A 239 -6.95 15.15 4.60
CA LEU A 239 -7.12 15.52 6.01
C LEU A 239 -7.85 16.87 6.17
N LEU A 240 -7.62 17.82 5.27
CA LEU A 240 -8.26 19.15 5.29
C LEU A 240 -9.67 19.17 4.70
N THR A 241 -9.97 18.33 3.71
CA THR A 241 -11.23 18.39 2.95
C THR A 241 -12.21 17.26 3.25
N ALA A 242 -11.71 16.08 3.60
CA ALA A 242 -12.48 14.87 3.86
C ALA A 242 -11.68 13.92 4.79
N PRO A 243 -11.49 14.29 6.08
CA PRO A 243 -10.64 13.54 7.01
C PRO A 243 -11.05 12.07 7.18
N GLU A 244 -12.33 11.75 6.99
CA GLU A 244 -12.84 10.38 6.96
C GLU A 244 -12.33 9.53 5.78
N LYS A 245 -11.78 10.16 4.74
CA LYS A 245 -11.13 9.51 3.59
C LYS A 245 -9.60 9.53 3.69
N ALA A 246 -9.02 10.24 4.66
CA ALA A 246 -7.58 10.26 4.88
C ALA A 246 -7.10 8.88 5.36
N ASP A 247 -5.88 8.51 4.95
CA ASP A 247 -5.26 7.21 5.25
C ASP A 247 -4.70 7.17 6.69
N LEU A 248 -5.59 7.35 7.66
CA LEU A 248 -5.27 7.35 9.07
C LEU A 248 -5.15 5.91 9.59
N PRO A 249 -4.04 5.55 10.26
CA PRO A 249 -3.91 4.30 10.99
C PRO A 249 -5.09 4.09 11.93
N THR A 250 -5.49 2.83 12.12
CA THR A 250 -6.69 2.48 12.92
C THR A 250 -6.66 3.09 14.31
N SER A 251 -5.49 3.14 14.96
CA SER A 251 -5.36 3.74 16.29
C SER A 251 -5.72 5.22 16.33
N GLU A 252 -5.35 5.96 15.29
CA GLU A 252 -5.61 7.40 15.20
C GLU A 252 -7.03 7.65 14.69
N ARG A 253 -7.46 6.90 13.68
CA ARG A 253 -8.83 7.00 13.14
C ARG A 253 -9.88 6.73 14.19
N THR A 254 -9.68 5.69 15.01
CA THR A 254 -10.59 5.35 16.11
C THR A 254 -10.76 6.54 17.05
N GLY A 255 -9.64 7.15 17.48
CA GLY A 255 -9.67 8.25 18.44
C GLY A 255 -10.21 9.56 17.86
N TYR A 256 -9.80 9.94 16.66
CA TYR A 256 -10.15 11.23 16.07
C TYR A 256 -11.50 11.24 15.37
N LEU A 257 -11.97 10.10 14.84
CA LEU A 257 -13.13 10.07 13.93
C LEU A 257 -14.27 9.15 14.37
N GLU A 258 -14.00 8.04 15.04
CA GLU A 258 -14.99 6.94 15.17
C GLU A 258 -15.52 6.74 16.59
N GLU A 259 -14.72 6.97 17.64
CA GLU A 259 -15.07 6.68 19.02
C GLU A 259 -15.46 7.92 19.84
N TRP A 260 -15.67 7.71 21.14
CA TRP A 260 -16.14 8.71 22.11
C TRP A 260 -15.25 9.96 22.21
N THR A 261 -13.98 9.88 21.81
CA THR A 261 -13.03 11.01 21.79
C THR A 261 -13.13 11.89 20.54
N ALA A 262 -13.90 11.49 19.52
CA ALA A 262 -13.91 12.16 18.22
C ALA A 262 -14.57 13.56 18.21
N GLY A 263 -15.28 13.93 19.29
CA GLY A 263 -15.80 15.29 19.50
C GLY A 263 -16.97 15.73 18.59
N TYR A 264 -17.43 14.88 17.66
CA TYR A 264 -18.58 15.16 16.80
C TYR A 264 -19.83 15.51 17.63
N GLY A 265 -20.51 16.59 17.25
CA GLY A 265 -21.75 17.02 17.88
C GLY A 265 -21.58 17.84 19.15
N ILE A 266 -20.37 18.04 19.69
CA ILE A 266 -20.17 18.83 20.93
C ILE A 266 -20.53 20.29 20.70
N LYS A 267 -20.05 20.88 19.60
CA LYS A 267 -20.32 22.29 19.27
C LYS A 267 -21.81 22.49 19.02
N GLU A 268 -22.42 21.62 18.22
CA GLU A 268 -23.83 21.68 17.86
C GLU A 268 -24.74 21.45 19.09
N ALA A 269 -24.36 20.53 19.98
CA ALA A 269 -25.06 20.35 21.25
C ALA A 269 -24.95 21.61 22.15
N ALA A 270 -23.78 22.24 22.21
CA ALA A 270 -23.61 23.50 22.93
C ALA A 270 -24.45 24.63 22.32
N GLU A 271 -24.51 24.74 20.99
CA GLU A 271 -25.33 25.74 20.29
C GLU A 271 -26.82 25.59 20.60
N ILE A 272 -27.32 24.34 20.67
CA ILE A 272 -28.71 24.08 21.09
C ILE A 272 -28.94 24.58 22.53
N LEU A 273 -28.02 24.27 23.45
CA LEU A 273 -28.15 24.69 24.85
C LEU A 273 -28.07 26.22 25.00
N GLN A 274 -27.23 26.88 24.22
CA GLN A 274 -27.15 28.34 24.16
C GLN A 274 -28.40 28.97 23.55
N GLU A 275 -29.03 28.34 22.57
CA GLU A 275 -30.31 28.79 22.01
C GLU A 275 -31.43 28.67 23.04
N GLU A 276 -31.49 27.55 23.78
CA GLU A 276 -32.45 27.34 24.87
C GLU A 276 -32.32 28.37 25.99
N TYR A 277 -31.09 28.76 26.32
CA TYR A 277 -30.82 29.86 27.25
C TYR A 277 -31.24 31.22 26.68
N ARG A 278 -30.96 31.50 25.40
CA ARG A 278 -31.36 32.77 24.76
C ARG A 278 -32.88 32.96 24.72
N GLN A 279 -33.64 31.86 24.63
CA GLN A 279 -35.10 31.89 24.67
C GLN A 279 -35.67 32.11 26.06
N ASP A 280 -34.96 31.66 27.11
CA ASP A 280 -35.36 31.82 28.50
C ASP A 280 -34.14 32.02 29.42
N PRO A 281 -33.62 33.26 29.52
CA PRO A 281 -32.38 33.53 30.25
C PRO A 281 -32.48 33.32 31.77
N GLU A 282 -33.70 33.31 32.31
CA GLU A 282 -33.95 33.09 33.75
C GLU A 282 -33.99 31.59 34.10
N ALA A 283 -34.20 30.73 33.11
CA ALA A 283 -34.23 29.28 33.33
C ALA A 283 -32.83 28.72 33.60
N LYS A 284 -32.70 27.98 34.70
CA LYS A 284 -31.51 27.17 34.97
C LYS A 284 -31.54 25.92 34.11
N ILE A 285 -30.41 25.65 33.45
CA ILE A 285 -30.23 24.50 32.57
C ILE A 285 -29.19 23.57 33.19
N VAL A 286 -29.51 22.30 33.36
CA VAL A 286 -28.57 21.29 33.86
C VAL A 286 -28.33 20.23 32.80
N VAL A 287 -27.06 19.96 32.50
CA VAL A 287 -26.65 19.05 31.44
C VAL A 287 -25.80 17.94 32.03
N GLY A 288 -26.34 16.72 32.03
CA GLY A 288 -25.57 15.51 32.31
C GLY A 288 -24.75 15.11 31.10
N THR A 289 -23.51 14.68 31.34
CA THR A 289 -22.59 14.16 30.31
C THR A 289 -21.91 12.89 30.79
N GLU A 290 -21.51 12.00 29.90
CA GLU A 290 -20.69 10.87 30.30
C GLU A 290 -19.21 11.23 30.48
N GLY A 291 -18.55 10.55 31.41
CA GLY A 291 -17.18 10.85 31.82
C GLY A 291 -17.11 11.88 32.95
N PHE A 292 -15.90 12.35 33.19
CA PHE A 292 -15.53 13.26 34.28
C PHE A 292 -14.47 14.25 33.78
N PHE A 293 -13.51 14.60 34.62
CA PHE A 293 -12.39 15.47 34.31
C PHE A 293 -11.62 15.04 33.04
N GLY A 294 -11.38 16.01 32.15
CA GLY A 294 -10.66 15.88 30.89
C GLY A 294 -11.43 15.16 29.79
N THR A 295 -12.75 15.05 29.89
CA THR A 295 -13.60 14.34 28.90
C THR A 295 -14.76 15.19 28.40
N LEU A 296 -15.90 14.59 28.03
CA LEU A 296 -17.04 15.32 27.44
C LEU A 296 -17.57 16.49 28.29
N PRO A 297 -17.67 16.41 29.64
CA PRO A 297 -18.14 17.55 30.43
C PRO A 297 -17.30 18.81 30.17
N ASP A 298 -15.98 18.70 30.26
CA ASP A 298 -15.07 19.82 30.00
C ASP A 298 -15.07 20.25 28.53
N GLY A 299 -15.21 19.28 27.60
CA GLY A 299 -15.33 19.56 26.17
C GLY A 299 -16.55 20.40 25.83
N LEU A 300 -17.68 20.15 26.50
CA LEU A 300 -18.91 20.93 26.36
C LEU A 300 -18.81 22.27 27.10
N GLN A 301 -18.20 22.27 28.29
CA GLN A 301 -17.99 23.47 29.12
C GLN A 301 -17.19 24.56 28.40
N ILE A 302 -16.25 24.21 27.51
CA ILE A 302 -15.49 25.18 26.69
C ILE A 302 -16.43 26.13 25.93
N TYR A 303 -17.55 25.62 25.42
CA TYR A 303 -18.52 26.42 24.66
C TYR A 303 -19.56 27.11 25.55
N LEU A 304 -19.74 26.63 26.78
CA LEU A 304 -20.78 27.08 27.71
C LEU A 304 -20.23 27.94 28.86
N ASN A 305 -18.92 28.18 28.89
CA ASN A 305 -18.23 28.87 29.98
C ASN A 305 -18.77 30.27 30.27
N ASP A 306 -19.27 30.96 29.23
CA ASP A 306 -19.77 32.32 29.34
C ASP A 306 -21.27 32.38 29.73
N VAL A 307 -21.89 31.23 30.02
CA VAL A 307 -23.31 31.11 30.41
C VAL A 307 -23.43 30.35 31.74
N PRO A 308 -23.28 31.02 32.89
CA PRO A 308 -23.24 30.37 34.21
C PRO A 308 -24.57 29.69 34.60
N GLU A 309 -25.68 30.04 33.94
CA GLU A 309 -27.00 29.42 34.08
C GLU A 309 -27.03 27.97 33.55
N ILE A 310 -26.07 27.59 32.68
CA ILE A 310 -25.93 26.24 32.16
C ILE A 310 -24.87 25.50 32.97
N THR A 311 -25.31 24.53 33.78
CA THR A 311 -24.42 23.71 34.60
C THR A 311 -24.18 22.35 33.93
N VAL A 312 -22.92 22.06 33.58
CA VAL A 312 -22.52 20.77 33.02
C VAL A 312 -21.96 19.86 34.14
N ILE A 313 -22.49 18.64 34.25
CA ILE A 313 -22.05 17.65 35.23
C ILE A 313 -21.71 16.31 34.56
N GLY A 314 -20.63 15.67 35.02
CA GLY A 314 -20.30 14.29 34.64
C GLY A 314 -21.08 13.28 35.49
N VAL A 315 -21.83 12.37 34.85
CA VAL A 315 -22.78 11.47 35.52
C VAL A 315 -22.42 9.97 35.42
N GLY A 316 -21.20 9.65 35.01
CA GLY A 316 -20.69 8.28 34.88
C GLY A 316 -20.15 7.97 33.48
N ILE A 317 -19.45 6.86 33.30
CA ILE A 317 -18.84 6.49 32.00
C ILE A 317 -19.82 5.74 31.10
N PHE A 318 -20.53 4.75 31.66
CA PHE A 318 -21.57 4.00 30.97
C PHE A 318 -22.90 4.33 31.64
N ILE A 319 -23.86 4.80 30.86
CA ILE A 319 -25.15 5.27 31.36
C ILE A 319 -26.17 4.17 31.16
N GLU A 320 -26.49 3.46 32.24
CA GLU A 320 -27.54 2.43 32.27
C GLU A 320 -28.87 3.01 32.74
N GLU A 321 -28.83 4.00 33.63
CA GLU A 321 -29.99 4.71 34.16
C GLU A 321 -29.75 6.22 34.23
N VAL A 322 -30.85 7.01 34.29
CA VAL A 322 -30.74 8.46 34.48
C VAL A 322 -30.27 8.75 35.90
N HIS A 323 -29.12 9.43 36.00
CA HIS A 323 -28.48 9.77 37.27
C HIS A 323 -29.42 10.56 38.21
N PRO A 324 -29.41 10.28 39.53
CA PRO A 324 -30.29 10.93 40.51
C PRO A 324 -30.30 12.46 40.41
N SER A 325 -29.14 13.10 40.25
CA SER A 325 -29.02 14.56 40.14
C SER A 325 -29.79 15.13 38.95
N LEU A 326 -29.91 14.41 37.83
CA LEU A 326 -30.71 14.86 36.68
C LEU A 326 -32.21 14.70 36.96
N LYS A 327 -32.61 13.62 37.64
CA LYS A 327 -34.01 13.42 38.08
C LYS A 327 -34.43 14.53 39.06
N GLU A 328 -33.56 14.88 40.00
CA GLU A 328 -33.77 15.95 40.97
C GLU A 328 -33.83 17.33 40.31
N SER A 329 -32.90 17.61 39.38
CA SER A 329 -32.91 18.84 38.58
C SER A 329 -34.24 19.03 37.85
N LYS A 330 -34.74 17.99 37.17
CA LYS A 330 -36.04 18.04 36.50
C LYS A 330 -37.20 18.26 37.47
N LYS A 331 -37.18 17.61 38.65
CA LYS A 331 -38.21 17.81 39.69
C LYS A 331 -38.20 19.22 40.26
N ALA A 332 -37.03 19.87 40.32
CA ALA A 332 -36.88 21.25 40.76
C ALA A 332 -37.36 22.29 39.73
N GLY A 333 -37.81 21.87 38.54
CA GLY A 333 -38.31 22.75 37.48
C GLY A 333 -37.24 23.20 36.48
N ASN A 334 -36.00 22.74 36.61
CA ASN A 334 -34.92 23.11 35.68
C ASN A 334 -35.05 22.38 34.35
N LYS A 335 -34.69 23.06 33.25
CA LYS A 335 -34.50 22.40 31.95
C LYS A 335 -33.31 21.44 32.07
N THR A 336 -33.54 20.15 31.82
CA THR A 336 -32.54 19.11 32.08
C THR A 336 -32.25 18.29 30.83
N TYR A 337 -30.98 18.20 30.46
CA TYR A 337 -30.50 17.50 29.26
C TYR A 337 -29.50 16.40 29.62
N LEU A 338 -29.37 15.41 28.74
CA LEU A 338 -28.32 14.40 28.77
C LEU A 338 -27.64 14.39 27.41
N VAL A 339 -26.35 14.75 27.37
CA VAL A 339 -25.53 14.64 26.16
C VAL A 339 -24.67 13.41 26.34
N VAL A 340 -24.86 12.40 25.47
CA VAL A 340 -24.17 11.13 25.62
C VAL A 340 -23.73 10.50 24.31
N ASN A 341 -22.52 9.92 24.31
CA ASN A 341 -22.08 9.03 23.26
C ASN A 341 -22.96 7.77 23.19
N ASN A 342 -23.57 7.49 22.04
CA ASN A 342 -24.46 6.33 21.84
C ASN A 342 -23.83 4.98 22.24
N THR A 343 -22.52 4.81 22.08
CA THR A 343 -21.78 3.59 22.49
C THR A 343 -21.70 3.41 24.01
N ARG A 344 -21.87 4.50 24.76
CA ARG A 344 -21.83 4.59 26.22
C ARG A 344 -23.20 4.68 26.87
N LEU A 345 -24.26 4.93 26.10
CA LEU A 345 -25.64 4.76 26.55
C LEU A 345 -26.02 3.28 26.45
N LYS A 346 -26.16 2.61 27.59
CA LYS A 346 -26.50 1.17 27.67
C LYS A 346 -27.97 0.92 27.95
N GLY A 347 -28.67 1.88 28.55
CA GLY A 347 -30.12 1.83 28.73
C GLY A 347 -30.89 2.24 27.47
N ASP A 348 -32.12 1.76 27.36
CA ASP A 348 -33.06 2.15 26.29
C ASP A 348 -33.62 3.56 26.56
N PRO A 349 -33.39 4.56 25.68
CA PRO A 349 -33.81 5.94 25.91
C PRO A 349 -35.28 6.10 26.28
N GLU A 350 -36.17 5.36 25.62
CA GLU A 350 -37.62 5.45 25.85
C GLU A 350 -37.98 4.96 27.26
N ARG A 351 -37.41 3.83 27.69
CA ARG A 351 -37.60 3.28 29.05
C ARG A 351 -37.02 4.17 30.14
N LEU A 352 -35.97 4.92 29.80
CA LEU A 352 -35.35 5.90 30.69
C LEU A 352 -36.13 7.22 30.77
N GLY A 353 -37.22 7.38 30.01
CA GLY A 353 -38.01 8.61 29.95
C GLY A 353 -37.26 9.76 29.27
N LEU A 354 -36.31 9.44 28.38
CA LEU A 354 -35.53 10.39 27.62
C LEU A 354 -36.18 10.63 26.25
N LYS A 355 -36.23 11.90 25.84
CA LYS A 355 -36.62 12.30 24.48
C LYS A 355 -35.38 12.65 23.68
N LEU A 356 -35.19 12.01 22.52
CA LEU A 356 -34.09 12.34 21.62
C LEU A 356 -34.32 13.74 21.02
N ILE A 357 -33.37 14.65 21.22
CA ILE A 357 -33.41 16.02 20.68
C ILE A 357 -32.63 16.10 19.36
N ALA A 358 -31.39 15.62 19.37
CA ALA A 358 -30.51 15.61 18.20
C ALA A 358 -29.54 14.42 18.28
N ALA A 359 -29.08 13.94 17.12
CA ALA A 359 -28.06 12.93 17.01
C ALA A 359 -27.07 13.30 15.91
N TYR A 360 -25.78 13.29 16.24
CA TYR A 360 -24.70 13.65 15.32
C TYR A 360 -23.88 12.40 15.00
N PRO A 361 -23.94 11.87 13.76
CA PRO A 361 -23.22 10.67 13.40
C PRO A 361 -21.71 10.91 13.40
N LYS A 362 -20.95 9.94 13.92
CA LYS A 362 -19.50 9.87 13.79
C LYS A 362 -19.11 9.23 12.46
N ALA A 363 -17.82 9.28 12.11
CA ALA A 363 -17.31 8.53 10.98
C ALA A 363 -17.60 7.03 11.17
N LEU A 364 -18.00 6.38 10.08
CA LEU A 364 -18.26 4.94 10.09
C LEU A 364 -16.94 4.19 10.34
N ARG A 365 -16.99 3.21 11.24
CA ARG A 365 -15.90 2.24 11.44
C ARG A 365 -15.68 1.47 10.14
N THR A 366 -14.53 1.68 9.53
CA THR A 366 -14.02 0.78 8.50
C THR A 366 -13.77 -0.59 9.14
N SER A 367 -14.46 -1.64 8.67
CA SER A 367 -14.43 -2.93 9.36
C SER A 367 -13.01 -3.54 9.33
N LEU A 368 -12.55 -4.07 10.47
CA LEU A 368 -11.30 -4.84 10.61
C LEU A 368 -11.16 -6.03 9.65
N LYS A 369 -12.23 -6.41 8.93
CA LYS A 369 -12.22 -7.52 7.98
C LYS A 369 -11.31 -7.23 6.79
N ASP A 370 -11.25 -5.99 6.35
CA ASP A 370 -10.43 -5.57 5.22
C ASP A 370 -8.94 -5.57 5.62
N MET A 371 -8.60 -5.04 6.81
CA MET A 371 -7.22 -5.05 7.30
C MET A 371 -6.70 -6.43 7.74
N LYS A 372 -7.54 -7.32 8.29
CA LYS A 372 -7.13 -8.70 8.63
C LYS A 372 -6.87 -9.53 7.38
N PHE A 373 -7.62 -9.30 6.31
CA PHE A 373 -7.32 -9.90 5.01
C PHE A 373 -5.93 -9.47 4.54
N PHE A 374 -5.65 -8.17 4.53
CA PHE A 374 -4.33 -7.65 4.15
C PHE A 374 -3.21 -8.13 5.07
N GLN A 375 -3.34 -8.03 6.40
CA GLN A 375 -2.33 -8.55 7.34
C GLN A 375 -2.09 -10.06 7.19
N LYS A 376 -3.13 -10.87 6.95
CA LYS A 376 -3.01 -12.31 6.73
C LYS A 376 -2.34 -12.62 5.38
N VAL A 377 -2.61 -11.81 4.35
CA VAL A 377 -1.95 -11.88 3.04
C VAL A 377 -0.47 -11.51 3.17
N PHE A 378 -0.14 -10.37 3.78
CA PHE A 378 1.22 -9.86 4.00
C PHE A 378 2.06 -10.72 4.96
N SER A 379 1.42 -11.36 5.96
CA SER A 379 2.10 -12.26 6.92
C SER A 379 2.18 -13.71 6.45
N SER A 380 1.61 -14.04 5.28
CA SER A 380 1.69 -15.39 4.75
C SER A 380 3.11 -15.70 4.29
N LYS A 381 3.60 -16.93 4.55
CA LYS A 381 4.91 -17.39 4.03
C LYS A 381 4.98 -17.43 2.50
N ASP A 382 3.84 -17.23 1.83
CA ASP A 382 3.68 -17.24 0.39
C ASP A 382 3.55 -15.82 -0.19
N PHE A 383 3.51 -14.78 0.66
CA PHE A 383 3.38 -13.38 0.24
C PHE A 383 4.54 -12.94 -0.66
N ILE A 384 5.78 -13.16 -0.22
CA ILE A 384 6.96 -12.74 -0.96
C ILE A 384 7.02 -13.42 -2.34
N PRO A 385 6.85 -14.77 -2.46
CA PRO A 385 6.73 -15.42 -3.75
C PRO A 385 5.60 -14.86 -4.63
N LEU A 386 4.42 -14.63 -4.08
CA LEU A 386 3.27 -14.11 -4.84
C LEU A 386 3.51 -12.67 -5.31
N ALA A 387 4.03 -11.81 -4.43
CA ALA A 387 4.40 -10.45 -4.75
C ALA A 387 5.48 -10.41 -5.84
N LEU A 388 6.48 -11.30 -5.77
CA LEU A 388 7.49 -11.43 -6.82
C LEU A 388 6.87 -11.87 -8.15
N ILE A 389 5.96 -12.86 -8.15
CA ILE A 389 5.25 -13.28 -9.37
C ILE A 389 4.47 -12.10 -9.95
N VAL A 390 3.70 -11.36 -9.14
CA VAL A 390 2.95 -10.19 -9.58
C VAL A 390 3.87 -9.11 -10.13
N ILE A 391 4.98 -8.80 -9.46
CA ILE A 391 5.98 -7.83 -9.93
C ILE A 391 6.57 -8.27 -11.27
N PHE A 392 6.98 -9.54 -11.41
CA PHE A 392 7.55 -10.05 -12.66
C PHE A 392 6.52 -10.11 -13.79
N SER A 393 5.26 -10.40 -13.49
CA SER A 393 4.14 -10.31 -14.45
C SER A 393 3.92 -8.87 -14.90
N LEU A 394 3.83 -7.91 -13.96
CA LEU A 394 3.67 -6.49 -14.27
C LEU A 394 4.82 -5.94 -15.09
N LEU A 395 6.06 -6.35 -14.78
CA LEU A 395 7.23 -6.00 -15.58
C LEU A 395 7.17 -6.61 -16.99
N ALA A 396 6.66 -7.84 -17.11
CA ALA A 396 6.51 -8.51 -18.40
C ALA A 396 5.42 -7.87 -19.26
N VAL A 397 4.33 -7.33 -18.68
CA VAL A 397 3.22 -6.67 -19.39
C VAL A 397 3.30 -5.14 -19.43
N ARG A 398 4.34 -4.52 -18.84
CA ARG A 398 4.43 -3.06 -18.65
C ARG A 398 4.22 -2.24 -19.93
N THR A 399 4.64 -2.77 -21.07
CA THR A 399 4.53 -2.12 -22.38
C THR A 399 3.11 -2.18 -22.94
N LEU A 400 2.30 -3.15 -22.50
CA LEU A 400 0.86 -3.22 -22.81
C LEU A 400 0.03 -2.24 -21.95
N LEU A 401 0.57 -1.80 -20.81
CA LEU A 401 -0.08 -0.84 -19.91
C LEU A 401 0.15 0.61 -20.35
N LEU A 402 1.02 0.86 -21.32
CA LEU A 402 1.24 2.18 -21.87
C LEU A 402 0.06 2.58 -22.78
N PRO A 403 -0.39 3.83 -22.73
CA PRO A 403 -1.44 4.30 -23.63
C PRO A 403 -0.94 4.25 -25.08
N GLY A 404 -1.80 3.75 -25.97
CA GLY A 404 -1.54 3.68 -27.40
C GLY A 404 -1.53 2.25 -27.94
N TYR A 405 -1.40 2.15 -29.26
CA TYR A 405 -1.28 0.88 -29.97
C TYR A 405 0.19 0.64 -30.32
N PHE A 406 0.69 -0.57 -30.05
CA PHE A 406 2.06 -0.95 -30.39
C PHE A 406 2.09 -1.79 -31.68
N PRO A 407 3.11 -1.64 -32.53
CA PRO A 407 3.20 -2.38 -33.78
C PRO A 407 3.44 -3.88 -33.52
N MET A 408 2.67 -4.72 -34.18
CA MET A 408 2.80 -6.19 -34.16
C MET A 408 2.47 -6.75 -35.55
N HIS A 409 2.85 -8.00 -35.83
CA HIS A 409 2.61 -8.62 -37.13
C HIS A 409 1.13 -8.90 -37.43
N ASP A 410 0.34 -9.33 -36.43
CA ASP A 410 -1.12 -9.49 -36.55
C ASP A 410 -1.83 -8.33 -35.86
N ASP A 411 -1.86 -7.17 -36.52
CA ASP A 411 -2.38 -5.92 -35.97
C ASP A 411 -3.91 -5.80 -35.95
N LEU A 412 -4.60 -6.82 -36.47
CA LEU A 412 -6.04 -6.86 -36.59
C LEU A 412 -6.78 -7.04 -35.25
N GLN A 413 -6.07 -7.24 -34.13
CA GLN A 413 -6.68 -7.51 -32.83
C GLN A 413 -7.68 -6.43 -32.39
N MET A 414 -7.36 -5.15 -32.61
CA MET A 414 -8.26 -4.05 -32.24
C MET A 414 -9.52 -4.03 -33.10
N MET A 415 -9.36 -4.29 -34.40
CA MET A 415 -10.50 -4.40 -35.31
C MET A 415 -11.41 -5.56 -34.88
N ARG A 416 -10.85 -6.73 -34.56
CA ARG A 416 -11.63 -7.89 -34.08
C ARG A 416 -12.37 -7.58 -32.77
N GLN A 417 -11.76 -6.84 -31.85
CA GLN A 417 -12.43 -6.39 -30.61
C GLN A 417 -13.57 -5.40 -30.89
N LEU A 418 -13.38 -4.46 -31.81
CA LEU A 418 -14.41 -3.51 -32.22
C LEU A 418 -15.60 -4.22 -32.88
N GLU A 419 -15.34 -5.21 -33.74
CA GLU A 419 -16.38 -5.99 -34.40
C GLU A 419 -17.17 -6.85 -33.40
N MET A 420 -16.52 -7.39 -32.36
CA MET A 420 -17.20 -8.08 -31.26
C MET A 420 -18.16 -7.15 -30.50
N GLU A 421 -17.75 -5.90 -30.25
CA GLU A 421 -18.61 -4.89 -29.64
C GLU A 421 -19.83 -4.57 -30.50
N LYS A 422 -19.63 -4.33 -31.82
CA LYS A 422 -20.72 -4.05 -32.75
C LYS A 422 -21.72 -5.18 -32.84
N CYS A 423 -21.25 -6.43 -32.90
CA CYS A 423 -22.11 -7.61 -32.80
C CYS A 423 -23.01 -7.59 -31.55
N PHE A 424 -22.46 -7.26 -30.39
CA PHE A 424 -23.23 -7.23 -29.14
C PHE A 424 -24.22 -6.06 -29.10
N VAL A 425 -23.84 -4.90 -29.65
CA VAL A 425 -24.75 -3.76 -29.86
C VAL A 425 -25.90 -4.15 -30.80
N ASP A 426 -25.60 -4.93 -31.84
CA ASP A 426 -26.57 -5.51 -32.77
C ASP A 426 -27.38 -6.68 -32.17
N GLY A 427 -27.20 -7.00 -30.89
CA GLY A 427 -27.93 -8.06 -30.19
C GLY A 427 -27.48 -9.49 -30.53
N GLN A 428 -26.37 -9.66 -31.26
CA GLN A 428 -25.83 -10.98 -31.60
C GLN A 428 -25.07 -11.60 -30.42
N ILE A 429 -25.69 -12.53 -29.70
CA ILE A 429 -25.05 -13.32 -28.63
C ILE A 429 -25.23 -14.82 -28.91
N PRO A 430 -24.16 -15.58 -29.23
CA PRO A 430 -22.79 -15.12 -29.48
C PRO A 430 -22.66 -14.38 -30.84
N CYS A 431 -21.65 -13.50 -30.96
CA CYS A 431 -21.32 -12.82 -32.22
C CYS A 431 -20.96 -13.84 -33.29
N ARG A 432 -21.61 -13.78 -34.46
CA ARG A 432 -21.36 -14.71 -35.58
C ARG A 432 -20.91 -13.99 -36.83
N TRP A 433 -21.58 -12.89 -37.17
CA TRP A 433 -21.33 -12.15 -38.40
C TRP A 433 -20.84 -10.75 -38.07
N VAL A 434 -19.57 -10.49 -38.35
CA VAL A 434 -18.99 -9.16 -38.14
C VAL A 434 -19.34 -8.26 -39.33
N PRO A 435 -19.84 -7.03 -39.11
CA PRO A 435 -20.37 -6.19 -40.18
C PRO A 435 -19.32 -5.57 -41.10
N ASP A 436 -18.17 -5.15 -40.59
CA ASP A 436 -17.27 -4.24 -41.33
C ASP A 436 -16.09 -4.94 -42.02
N MET A 437 -15.80 -6.20 -41.67
CA MET A 437 -14.79 -6.99 -42.36
C MET A 437 -15.29 -7.55 -43.70
N GLY A 438 -14.38 -7.95 -44.59
CA GLY A 438 -14.74 -8.51 -45.89
C GLY A 438 -15.26 -7.48 -46.90
N TYR A 439 -14.68 -6.28 -46.93
CA TYR A 439 -15.07 -5.16 -47.81
C TYR A 439 -16.50 -4.64 -47.58
N GLY A 440 -17.00 -4.71 -46.34
CA GLY A 440 -18.35 -4.22 -45.98
C GLY A 440 -19.49 -5.18 -46.28
N PHE A 441 -19.20 -6.40 -46.78
CA PHE A 441 -20.19 -7.47 -46.90
C PHE A 441 -20.35 -8.31 -45.62
N GLY A 442 -19.48 -8.05 -44.64
CA GLY A 442 -19.36 -8.80 -43.40
C GLY A 442 -18.68 -10.16 -43.57
N PHE A 443 -18.27 -10.74 -42.44
CA PHE A 443 -17.45 -11.95 -42.41
C PHE A 443 -17.83 -12.83 -41.19
N PRO A 444 -17.91 -14.16 -41.31
CA PRO A 444 -18.22 -15.03 -40.18
C PRO A 444 -17.00 -15.29 -39.29
N LEU A 445 -16.37 -14.22 -38.78
CA LEU A 445 -15.07 -14.28 -38.11
C LEU A 445 -15.08 -15.26 -36.93
N PHE A 446 -16.01 -15.10 -35.98
CA PHE A 446 -16.03 -15.86 -34.73
C PHE A 446 -16.66 -17.25 -34.85
N ASN A 447 -17.11 -17.64 -36.04
CA ASN A 447 -17.43 -19.04 -36.34
C ASN A 447 -16.15 -19.86 -36.59
N PHE A 448 -15.07 -19.23 -37.07
CA PHE A 448 -13.84 -19.92 -37.47
C PHE A 448 -12.58 -19.46 -36.70
N TYR A 449 -12.64 -18.28 -36.09
CA TYR A 449 -11.58 -17.73 -35.27
C TYR A 449 -11.96 -17.83 -33.78
N PRO A 450 -11.09 -18.39 -32.91
CA PRO A 450 -11.44 -18.58 -31.50
C PRO A 450 -11.78 -17.26 -30.78
N PRO A 451 -12.94 -17.17 -30.11
CA PRO A 451 -13.48 -15.90 -29.64
C PRO A 451 -13.03 -15.49 -28.21
N LEU A 452 -12.42 -16.39 -27.43
CA LEU A 452 -12.22 -16.16 -25.98
C LEU A 452 -11.48 -14.85 -25.65
N PRO A 453 -10.35 -14.50 -26.30
CA PRO A 453 -9.64 -13.26 -25.95
C PRO A 453 -10.49 -12.01 -26.13
N TYR A 454 -11.40 -12.01 -27.11
CA TYR A 454 -12.28 -10.88 -27.42
C TYR A 454 -13.53 -10.84 -26.55
N LEU A 455 -14.06 -12.00 -26.16
CA LEU A 455 -15.13 -12.11 -25.17
C LEU A 455 -14.65 -11.58 -23.80
N VAL A 456 -13.45 -11.97 -23.39
CA VAL A 456 -12.84 -11.45 -22.15
C VAL A 456 -12.49 -9.97 -22.30
N GLY A 457 -11.93 -9.54 -23.43
CA GLY A 457 -11.69 -8.13 -23.73
C GLY A 457 -12.96 -7.27 -23.62
N GLN A 458 -14.10 -7.79 -24.09
CA GLN A 458 -15.39 -7.11 -23.97
C GLN A 458 -15.89 -7.08 -22.51
N GLY A 459 -15.69 -8.17 -21.76
CA GLY A 459 -15.97 -8.20 -20.32
C GLY A 459 -15.12 -7.21 -19.51
N ILE A 460 -13.82 -7.09 -19.83
CA ILE A 460 -12.90 -6.13 -19.19
C ILE A 460 -13.30 -4.69 -19.53
N ARG A 461 -13.74 -4.41 -20.77
CA ARG A 461 -14.26 -3.08 -21.13
C ARG A 461 -15.56 -2.73 -20.39
N LEU A 462 -16.36 -3.74 -20.01
CA LEU A 462 -17.57 -3.54 -19.21
C LEU A 462 -17.30 -3.43 -17.69
N PHE A 463 -16.21 -4.01 -17.17
CA PHE A 463 -15.99 -4.14 -15.71
C PHE A 463 -14.61 -3.68 -15.17
N GLY A 464 -13.70 -3.19 -16.01
CA GLY A 464 -12.50 -2.45 -15.58
C GLY A 464 -11.50 -3.19 -14.67
N LEU A 465 -11.39 -4.53 -14.71
CA LEU A 465 -10.47 -5.30 -13.84
C LEU A 465 -9.78 -6.46 -14.55
N ALA A 466 -8.54 -6.75 -14.13
CA ALA A 466 -7.69 -7.82 -14.65
C ALA A 466 -7.75 -9.09 -13.78
N PHE A 467 -7.61 -10.25 -14.44
CA PHE A 467 -7.83 -11.59 -13.90
C PHE A 467 -6.51 -12.38 -14.00
N THR A 468 -5.86 -12.71 -12.89
CA THR A 468 -4.99 -13.89 -12.75
C THR A 468 -4.51 -14.03 -11.29
N ASP A 469 -5.13 -14.91 -10.52
CA ASP A 469 -4.53 -15.39 -9.26
C ASP A 469 -5.00 -16.84 -9.00
N THR A 470 -4.43 -17.81 -9.71
CA THR A 470 -4.26 -19.17 -9.19
C THR A 470 -3.38 -20.03 -10.10
N ALA A 471 -2.23 -20.42 -9.60
CA ALA A 471 -1.62 -21.75 -9.70
C ALA A 471 -0.09 -21.63 -9.59
N LYS A 472 0.50 -22.32 -8.60
CA LYS A 472 1.82 -22.99 -8.64
C LYS A 472 2.34 -23.21 -7.21
N LYS A 473 2.19 -24.43 -6.67
CA LYS A 473 2.92 -24.82 -5.44
C LYS A 473 3.42 -26.26 -5.37
N GLU A 474 3.07 -27.16 -6.29
CA GLU A 474 3.05 -28.58 -5.90
C GLU A 474 4.05 -29.55 -6.51
N PHE A 475 4.91 -29.11 -7.44
CA PHE A 475 5.86 -30.06 -8.05
C PHE A 475 7.32 -29.93 -7.57
N PHE A 476 7.73 -28.78 -6.98
CA PHE A 476 9.14 -28.52 -6.64
C PHE A 476 9.35 -27.71 -5.34
N GLY A 477 8.36 -27.71 -4.44
CA GLY A 477 8.37 -26.84 -3.26
C GLY A 477 8.20 -25.35 -3.59
N ARG A 478 8.26 -24.48 -2.57
CA ARG A 478 7.96 -23.03 -2.72
C ARG A 478 8.93 -22.31 -3.67
N THR A 479 10.22 -22.58 -3.55
CA THR A 479 11.27 -21.95 -4.36
C THR A 479 11.26 -22.46 -5.79
N GLY A 480 11.10 -23.78 -6.00
CA GLY A 480 10.99 -24.35 -7.33
C GLY A 480 9.72 -23.90 -8.06
N GLY A 481 8.59 -23.77 -7.36
CA GLY A 481 7.35 -23.22 -7.92
C GLY A 481 7.50 -21.76 -8.37
N LEU A 482 8.15 -20.92 -7.54
CA LEU A 482 8.44 -19.52 -7.86
C LEU A 482 9.38 -19.40 -9.08
N ILE A 483 10.49 -20.15 -9.07
CA ILE A 483 11.48 -20.14 -10.14
C ILE A 483 10.82 -20.57 -11.45
N SER A 484 10.12 -21.70 -11.48
CA SER A 484 9.40 -22.17 -12.66
C SER A 484 8.30 -21.19 -13.12
N ALA A 485 7.65 -20.46 -12.20
CA ALA A 485 6.70 -19.41 -12.57
C ALA A 485 7.38 -18.24 -13.30
N VAL A 486 8.49 -17.75 -12.76
CA VAL A 486 9.26 -16.64 -13.36
C VAL A 486 9.85 -17.05 -14.71
N PHE A 487 10.47 -18.23 -14.81
CA PHE A 487 10.99 -18.74 -16.08
C PHE A 487 9.89 -18.94 -17.13
N TYR A 488 8.70 -19.37 -16.71
CA TYR A 488 7.56 -19.50 -17.62
C TYR A 488 7.05 -18.13 -18.10
N ILE A 489 6.90 -17.15 -17.21
CA ILE A 489 6.47 -15.78 -17.59
C ILE A 489 7.45 -15.17 -18.59
N TRP A 490 8.75 -15.34 -18.36
CA TRP A 490 9.81 -14.73 -19.17
C TRP A 490 10.33 -15.63 -20.30
N ALA A 491 9.62 -16.72 -20.62
CA ALA A 491 9.98 -17.57 -21.74
C ALA A 491 9.99 -16.72 -23.03
N PRO A 492 11.10 -16.68 -23.80
CA PRO A 492 11.23 -15.81 -24.97
C PRO A 492 10.10 -15.97 -25.98
N TYR A 493 9.53 -17.18 -26.08
CA TYR A 493 8.39 -17.47 -26.94
C TYR A 493 7.13 -16.68 -26.57
N HIS A 494 6.83 -16.49 -25.28
CA HIS A 494 5.67 -15.69 -24.87
C HIS A 494 5.84 -14.21 -25.25
N ALA A 495 7.05 -13.68 -25.12
CA ALA A 495 7.34 -12.31 -25.56
C ALA A 495 7.24 -12.19 -27.09
N LEU A 496 7.72 -13.18 -27.84
CA LEU A 496 7.57 -13.23 -29.29
C LEU A 496 6.09 -13.27 -29.70
N ASP A 497 5.28 -14.12 -29.07
CA ASP A 497 3.86 -14.27 -29.38
C ASP A 497 3.07 -13.00 -29.11
N ILE A 498 3.30 -12.36 -27.96
CA ILE A 498 2.54 -11.19 -27.54
C ILE A 498 3.04 -9.91 -28.22
N TYR A 499 4.35 -9.67 -28.25
CA TYR A 499 4.90 -8.37 -28.66
C TYR A 499 5.29 -8.29 -30.12
N VAL A 500 5.62 -9.42 -30.74
CA VAL A 500 6.11 -9.42 -32.13
C VAL A 500 5.03 -9.98 -33.05
N ARG A 501 4.48 -11.16 -32.74
CA ARG A 501 3.49 -11.83 -33.58
C ARG A 501 2.07 -11.30 -33.38
N GLY A 502 1.73 -10.84 -32.17
CA GLY A 502 0.34 -10.51 -31.82
C GLY A 502 -0.58 -11.74 -31.77
N ALA A 503 -0.03 -12.94 -31.56
CA ALA A 503 -0.74 -14.22 -31.58
C ALA A 503 -1.52 -14.45 -30.27
N MET A 504 -2.50 -13.59 -30.00
CA MET A 504 -3.20 -13.55 -28.70
C MET A 504 -3.86 -14.89 -28.36
N ASN A 505 -4.51 -15.52 -29.33
CA ASN A 505 -5.15 -16.83 -29.17
C ASN A 505 -4.15 -17.93 -28.72
N GLU A 506 -2.92 -17.90 -29.24
CA GLU A 506 -1.84 -18.82 -28.86
C GLU A 506 -1.35 -18.53 -27.43
N ALA A 507 -1.16 -17.26 -27.07
CA ALA A 507 -0.75 -16.85 -25.73
C ALA A 507 -1.75 -17.25 -24.64
N TRP A 508 -3.06 -17.13 -24.90
CA TRP A 508 -4.12 -17.57 -23.98
C TRP A 508 -4.13 -19.08 -23.80
N ALA A 509 -3.95 -19.84 -24.88
CA ALA A 509 -3.87 -21.29 -24.83
C ALA A 509 -2.64 -21.77 -24.03
N LEU A 510 -1.48 -21.13 -24.19
CA LEU A 510 -0.29 -21.43 -23.39
C LEU A 510 -0.54 -21.19 -21.90
N ALA A 511 -1.15 -20.06 -21.52
CA ALA A 511 -1.46 -19.76 -20.13
C ALA A 511 -2.38 -20.81 -19.46
N LEU A 512 -3.25 -21.47 -20.23
CA LEU A 512 -4.19 -22.48 -19.74
C LEU A 512 -3.57 -23.87 -19.56
N PHE A 513 -2.48 -24.21 -20.26
CA PHE A 513 -1.87 -25.55 -20.17
C PHE A 513 -1.47 -25.96 -18.74
N PRO A 514 -0.73 -25.12 -17.96
CA PRO A 514 -0.38 -25.49 -16.58
C PRO A 514 -1.60 -25.66 -15.68
N PHE A 515 -2.65 -24.87 -15.92
CA PHE A 515 -3.89 -24.90 -15.14
C PHE A 515 -4.69 -26.17 -15.42
N ILE A 516 -4.75 -26.61 -16.68
CA ILE A 516 -5.38 -27.88 -17.08
C ILE A 516 -4.67 -29.09 -16.45
N LEU A 517 -3.32 -29.11 -16.47
CA LEU A 517 -2.55 -30.21 -15.86
C LEU A 517 -2.70 -30.24 -14.33
N TRP A 518 -2.76 -29.07 -13.70
CA TRP A 518 -2.92 -28.95 -12.26
C TRP A 518 -4.32 -29.36 -11.78
N THR A 519 -5.38 -28.86 -12.43
CA THR A 519 -6.76 -29.20 -12.09
C THR A 519 -7.07 -30.67 -12.33
N SER A 520 -6.51 -31.27 -13.40
CA SER A 520 -6.63 -32.71 -13.64
C SER A 520 -5.89 -33.54 -12.61
N TYR A 521 -4.68 -33.14 -12.22
CA TYR A 521 -3.94 -33.79 -11.14
C TYR A 521 -4.71 -33.76 -9.83
N ARG A 522 -5.26 -32.58 -9.47
CA ARG A 522 -6.08 -32.40 -8.26
C ARG A 522 -7.33 -33.25 -8.26
N LEU A 523 -8.03 -33.31 -9.40
CA LEU A 523 -9.18 -34.19 -9.58
C LEU A 523 -8.84 -35.67 -9.38
N ILE A 524 -7.63 -36.10 -9.78
CA ILE A 524 -7.17 -37.48 -9.66
C ILE A 524 -6.73 -37.81 -8.22
N ASP A 525 -5.97 -36.93 -7.58
CA ASP A 525 -5.30 -37.20 -6.31
C ASP A 525 -6.18 -36.91 -5.07
N GLU A 526 -7.07 -35.93 -5.17
CA GLU A 526 -7.76 -35.41 -3.99
C GLU A 526 -8.96 -36.28 -3.57
N LYS A 527 -9.17 -36.40 -2.25
CA LYS A 527 -10.26 -37.24 -1.68
C LYS A 527 -11.57 -36.47 -1.48
N LYS A 528 -11.50 -35.14 -1.36
CA LYS A 528 -12.64 -34.22 -1.15
C LYS A 528 -12.75 -33.26 -2.35
N ASN A 529 -13.91 -32.63 -2.53
CA ASN A 529 -14.13 -31.57 -3.53
C ASN A 529 -13.97 -32.00 -5.01
N ILE A 530 -14.32 -33.25 -5.31
CA ILE A 530 -14.18 -33.83 -6.65
C ILE A 530 -15.00 -33.07 -7.70
N THR A 531 -16.22 -32.65 -7.34
CA THR A 531 -17.11 -31.88 -8.22
C THR A 531 -16.54 -30.51 -8.55
N GLU A 532 -15.96 -29.82 -7.57
CA GLU A 532 -15.31 -28.51 -7.77
C GLU A 532 -14.14 -28.63 -8.75
N TRP A 533 -13.29 -29.65 -8.58
CA TRP A 533 -12.17 -29.88 -9.48
C TRP A 533 -12.59 -30.34 -10.89
N ALA A 534 -13.68 -31.09 -10.99
CA ALA A 534 -14.26 -31.47 -12.28
C ALA A 534 -14.78 -30.23 -13.04
N VAL A 535 -15.46 -29.32 -12.33
CA VAL A 535 -15.90 -28.04 -12.90
C VAL A 535 -14.70 -27.17 -13.27
N ALA A 536 -13.68 -27.05 -12.41
CA ALA A 536 -12.48 -26.28 -12.71
C ALA A 536 -11.75 -26.81 -13.95
N LEU A 537 -11.61 -28.13 -14.07
CA LEU A 537 -11.02 -28.77 -15.24
C LEU A 537 -11.87 -28.52 -16.51
N ALA A 538 -13.20 -28.60 -16.40
CA ALA A 538 -14.11 -28.32 -17.51
C ALA A 538 -14.00 -26.87 -17.99
N LEU A 539 -13.94 -25.90 -17.08
CA LEU A 539 -13.76 -24.48 -17.39
C LEU A 539 -12.38 -24.21 -18.02
N SER A 540 -11.34 -24.90 -17.56
CA SER A 540 -9.99 -24.78 -18.12
C SER A 540 -9.93 -25.28 -19.57
N TRP A 541 -10.54 -26.45 -19.83
CA TRP A 541 -10.64 -27.01 -21.18
C TRP A 541 -11.57 -26.21 -22.08
N PHE A 542 -12.67 -25.69 -21.55
CA PHE A 542 -13.54 -24.74 -22.26
C PHE A 542 -12.75 -23.51 -22.71
N GLY A 543 -11.93 -22.94 -21.82
CA GLY A 543 -11.03 -21.84 -22.15
C GLY A 543 -10.08 -22.20 -23.28
N LEU A 544 -9.46 -23.39 -23.25
CA LEU A 544 -8.53 -23.80 -24.30
C LEU A 544 -9.25 -24.03 -25.65
N LEU A 545 -10.41 -24.69 -25.62
CA LEU A 545 -11.27 -24.93 -26.79
C LEU A 545 -11.71 -23.64 -27.47
N THR A 546 -11.93 -22.58 -26.71
CA THR A 546 -12.34 -21.27 -27.23
C THR A 546 -11.17 -20.29 -27.43
N SER A 547 -9.94 -20.69 -27.08
CA SER A 547 -8.72 -19.91 -27.30
C SER A 547 -7.97 -20.32 -28.56
N HIS A 548 -7.70 -21.63 -28.78
CA HIS A 548 -6.85 -22.03 -29.91
C HIS A 548 -7.06 -23.51 -30.34
N ASN A 549 -7.78 -23.71 -31.44
CA ASN A 549 -8.16 -25.04 -31.95
C ASN A 549 -6.97 -25.97 -32.23
N LEU A 550 -5.90 -25.45 -32.84
CA LEU A 550 -4.73 -26.28 -33.16
C LEU A 550 -3.97 -26.72 -31.89
N MET A 551 -4.00 -25.90 -30.83
CA MET A 551 -3.33 -26.24 -29.58
C MET A 551 -4.14 -27.23 -28.75
N VAL A 552 -5.47 -27.22 -28.86
CA VAL A 552 -6.31 -28.33 -28.38
C VAL A 552 -5.84 -29.64 -28.99
N LEU A 553 -5.68 -29.70 -30.33
CA LEU A 553 -5.27 -30.91 -31.03
C LEU A 553 -3.86 -31.37 -30.63
N MET A 554 -2.91 -30.45 -30.49
CA MET A 554 -1.52 -30.78 -30.12
C MET A 554 -1.38 -31.15 -28.64
N PHE A 555 -2.15 -30.51 -27.76
CA PHE A 555 -2.05 -30.72 -26.31
C PHE A 555 -2.86 -31.92 -25.82
N SER A 556 -3.96 -32.28 -26.48
CA SER A 556 -4.82 -33.40 -26.05
C SER A 556 -4.08 -34.74 -25.94
N PRO A 557 -3.18 -35.14 -26.86
CA PRO A 557 -2.36 -36.35 -26.70
C PRO A 557 -1.42 -36.27 -25.49
N VAL A 558 -0.79 -35.12 -25.26
CA VAL A 558 0.10 -34.89 -24.12
C VAL A 558 -0.68 -34.98 -22.81
N PHE A 559 -1.86 -34.37 -22.77
CA PHE A 559 -2.78 -34.44 -21.64
C PHE A 559 -3.28 -35.87 -21.39
N ALA A 560 -3.59 -36.63 -22.45
CA ALA A 560 -4.01 -38.02 -22.33
C ALA A 560 -2.90 -38.87 -21.69
N VAL A 561 -1.65 -38.73 -22.15
CA VAL A 561 -0.48 -39.39 -21.54
C VAL A 561 -0.33 -38.96 -20.07
N TRP A 562 -0.44 -37.66 -19.78
CA TRP A 562 -0.40 -37.14 -18.41
C TRP A 562 -1.46 -37.81 -17.51
N CYS A 563 -2.73 -37.82 -17.93
CA CYS A 563 -3.80 -38.47 -17.19
C CYS A 563 -3.56 -39.97 -17.02
N LEU A 564 -3.09 -40.67 -18.05
CA LEU A 564 -2.79 -42.11 -17.96
C LEU A 564 -1.69 -42.40 -16.91
N LEU A 565 -0.63 -41.59 -16.86
CA LEU A 565 0.45 -41.73 -15.89
C LEU A 565 -0.06 -41.61 -14.44
N PHE A 566 -0.94 -40.65 -14.15
CA PHE A 566 -1.42 -40.40 -12.79
C PHE A 566 -2.64 -41.23 -12.39
N VAL A 567 -3.56 -41.52 -13.32
CA VAL A 567 -4.71 -42.40 -13.08
C VAL A 567 -4.25 -43.84 -12.89
N GLY A 568 -3.30 -44.31 -13.71
CA GLY A 568 -2.78 -45.68 -13.67
C GLY A 568 -2.02 -46.02 -12.38
N GLN A 569 -1.48 -45.02 -11.69
CA GLN A 569 -0.77 -45.20 -10.41
C GLN A 569 -1.67 -45.09 -9.17
N LYS A 570 -2.82 -44.42 -9.27
CA LYS A 570 -3.60 -44.03 -8.08
C LYS A 570 -4.99 -44.65 -8.03
N LYS A 571 -5.92 -44.35 -8.95
CA LYS A 571 -7.30 -44.91 -8.93
C LYS A 571 -8.03 -44.78 -10.28
N TRP A 572 -8.40 -45.91 -10.90
CA TRP A 572 -9.21 -45.95 -12.14
C TRP A 572 -10.64 -45.39 -11.99
N ASN A 573 -11.16 -45.31 -10.77
CA ASN A 573 -12.49 -44.78 -10.48
C ASN A 573 -12.64 -43.25 -10.74
N ARG A 574 -11.54 -42.56 -11.07
CA ARG A 574 -11.54 -41.14 -11.44
C ARG A 574 -11.79 -40.90 -12.93
N LEU A 575 -11.70 -41.93 -13.76
CA LEU A 575 -11.90 -41.83 -15.20
C LEU A 575 -13.28 -41.27 -15.59
N PRO A 576 -14.40 -41.63 -14.93
CA PRO A 576 -15.71 -41.03 -15.23
C PRO A 576 -15.75 -39.53 -14.96
N HIS A 577 -15.03 -39.03 -13.96
CA HIS A 577 -15.04 -37.60 -13.61
C HIS A 577 -14.21 -36.77 -14.61
N LEU A 578 -13.11 -37.34 -15.13
CA LEU A 578 -12.37 -36.77 -16.26
C LEU A 578 -13.24 -36.72 -17.52
N ALA A 579 -13.98 -37.80 -17.79
CA ALA A 579 -14.92 -37.87 -18.93
C ALA A 579 -16.06 -36.85 -18.79
N VAL A 580 -16.68 -36.75 -17.61
CA VAL A 580 -17.71 -35.74 -17.32
C VAL A 580 -17.17 -34.32 -17.50
N SER A 581 -15.95 -34.05 -17.04
CA SER A 581 -15.30 -32.74 -17.24
C SER A 581 -15.10 -32.42 -18.73
N GLY A 582 -14.70 -33.43 -19.52
CA GLY A 582 -14.56 -33.29 -20.98
C GLY A 582 -15.89 -33.04 -21.68
N ILE A 583 -16.94 -33.79 -21.32
CA ILE A 583 -18.30 -33.60 -21.85
C ILE A 583 -18.80 -32.19 -21.51
N LEU A 584 -18.62 -31.74 -20.26
CA LEU A 584 -19.02 -30.42 -19.82
C LEU A 584 -18.25 -29.32 -20.58
N ALA A 585 -16.93 -29.47 -20.76
CA ALA A 585 -16.12 -28.53 -21.53
C ALA A 585 -16.59 -28.43 -23.00
N LEU A 586 -16.87 -29.56 -23.64
CA LEU A 586 -17.39 -29.61 -25.01
C LEU A 586 -18.80 -29.00 -25.10
N GLY A 587 -19.65 -29.25 -24.11
CA GLY A 587 -20.99 -28.66 -24.02
C GLY A 587 -20.94 -27.14 -23.87
N LEU A 588 -20.05 -26.62 -23.01
CA LEU A 588 -19.83 -25.18 -22.86
C LEU A 588 -19.25 -24.56 -24.15
N ALA A 589 -18.34 -25.26 -24.83
CA ALA A 589 -17.72 -24.80 -26.07
C ALA A 589 -18.59 -25.00 -27.32
N ALA A 590 -19.74 -25.68 -27.20
CA ALA A 590 -20.56 -26.13 -28.31
C ALA A 590 -20.98 -25.00 -29.26
N PHE A 591 -21.23 -23.80 -28.73
CA PHE A 591 -21.61 -22.63 -29.53
C PHE A 591 -20.55 -22.24 -30.58
N PHE A 592 -19.28 -22.56 -30.31
CA PHE A 592 -18.14 -22.29 -31.17
C PHE A 592 -17.68 -23.54 -31.92
N THR A 593 -17.51 -24.67 -31.23
CA THR A 593 -16.91 -25.88 -31.81
C THR A 593 -17.84 -26.59 -32.80
N ILE A 594 -19.15 -26.63 -32.55
CA ILE A 594 -20.10 -27.31 -33.44
C ILE A 594 -20.24 -26.57 -34.78
N PRO A 595 -20.50 -25.25 -34.83
CA PRO A 595 -20.55 -24.50 -36.09
C PRO A 595 -19.22 -24.57 -36.85
N ALA A 596 -18.09 -24.43 -36.16
CA ALA A 596 -16.77 -24.53 -36.80
C ALA A 596 -16.59 -25.86 -37.55
N LEU A 597 -16.99 -26.99 -36.96
CA LEU A 597 -16.86 -28.32 -37.59
C LEU A 597 -17.87 -28.56 -38.72
N ILE A 598 -19.11 -28.10 -38.56
CA ILE A 598 -20.17 -28.29 -39.56
C ILE A 598 -19.96 -27.37 -40.77
N GLU A 599 -19.65 -26.11 -40.53
CA GLU A 599 -19.55 -25.06 -41.56
C GLU A 599 -18.20 -25.05 -42.29
N GLN A 600 -17.15 -25.68 -41.74
CA GLN A 600 -15.84 -25.78 -42.41
C GLN A 600 -15.93 -26.39 -43.81
N LYS A 601 -16.87 -27.32 -44.04
CA LYS A 601 -17.10 -27.94 -45.36
C LYS A 601 -17.53 -26.94 -46.44
N ASN A 602 -18.11 -25.80 -46.04
CA ASN A 602 -18.58 -24.77 -46.94
C ASN A 602 -17.46 -23.78 -47.35
N PHE A 603 -16.40 -23.66 -46.53
CA PHE A 603 -15.29 -22.73 -46.73
C PHE A 603 -13.99 -23.46 -47.10
N GLY A 604 -13.89 -23.88 -48.37
CA GLY A 604 -12.65 -24.42 -48.94
C GLY A 604 -11.86 -23.36 -49.70
N ILE A 605 -10.58 -23.16 -49.38
CA ILE A 605 -9.62 -22.35 -50.15
C ILE A 605 -9.66 -22.68 -51.66
N LEU A 606 -9.89 -23.94 -52.01
CA LEU A 606 -10.06 -24.43 -53.38
C LEU A 606 -11.29 -23.86 -54.11
N ARG A 607 -12.40 -23.56 -53.39
CA ARG A 607 -13.59 -22.90 -53.98
C ARG A 607 -13.36 -21.40 -54.18
N LEU A 608 -12.67 -20.74 -53.24
CA LEU A 608 -12.27 -19.34 -53.35
C LEU A 608 -11.27 -19.12 -54.51
N LEU A 609 -10.32 -20.03 -54.68
CA LEU A 609 -9.39 -20.04 -55.82
C LEU A 609 -10.09 -20.35 -57.16
N ARG A 610 -11.10 -21.23 -57.18
CA ARG A 610 -11.93 -21.48 -58.37
C ARG A 610 -12.77 -20.25 -58.75
N ALA A 611 -13.39 -19.58 -57.77
CA ALA A 611 -14.14 -18.35 -57.99
C ALA A 611 -13.25 -17.21 -58.51
N PHE A 612 -12.05 -17.06 -57.95
CA PHE A 612 -11.09 -16.04 -58.40
C PHE A 612 -10.56 -16.30 -59.82
N ARG A 613 -10.29 -17.57 -60.18
CA ARG A 613 -9.90 -17.97 -61.55
C ARG A 613 -10.97 -17.65 -62.59
N LEU A 614 -12.25 -17.69 -62.21
CA LEU A 614 -13.37 -17.34 -63.09
C LEU A 614 -13.49 -15.82 -63.29
N THR A 615 -13.08 -15.01 -62.32
CA THR A 615 -13.17 -13.54 -62.39
C THR A 615 -11.95 -12.83 -62.99
N LYS A 616 -10.74 -13.44 -62.95
CA LYS A 616 -9.52 -12.89 -63.56
C LYS A 616 -8.65 -14.00 -64.16
N PRO A 617 -8.85 -14.37 -65.44
CA PRO A 617 -8.13 -15.46 -66.09
C PRO A 617 -6.62 -15.23 -66.23
N ASN A 618 -6.17 -13.97 -66.26
CA ASN A 618 -4.80 -13.59 -66.62
C ASN A 618 -3.94 -13.08 -65.44
N ALA A 619 -4.38 -13.26 -64.19
CA ALA A 619 -3.56 -12.91 -63.04
C ALA A 619 -2.51 -13.99 -62.78
N SER A 620 -1.27 -13.79 -63.23
CA SER A 620 -0.13 -14.65 -62.91
C SER A 620 0.32 -14.42 -61.46
N PHE A 621 0.11 -15.40 -60.60
CA PHE A 621 0.80 -15.48 -59.30
C PHE A 621 2.24 -15.96 -59.53
N PRO A 622 3.28 -15.32 -58.97
CA PRO A 622 4.59 -15.93 -58.88
C PRO A 622 4.52 -17.05 -57.84
N PHE A 623 4.22 -18.25 -58.31
CA PHE A 623 4.33 -19.49 -57.55
C PHE A 623 5.81 -19.88 -57.53
N LEU A 624 6.51 -19.66 -56.41
CA LEU A 624 7.83 -20.24 -56.20
C LEU A 624 7.65 -21.72 -55.86
N GLY A 625 7.55 -22.51 -56.93
CA GLY A 625 7.55 -23.96 -56.91
C GLY A 625 8.94 -24.51 -56.62
N LEU A 626 8.97 -25.53 -55.76
CA LEU A 626 10.08 -26.47 -55.60
C LEU A 626 10.30 -27.24 -56.90
N ARG A 627 11.28 -26.85 -57.72
CA ARG A 627 12.15 -27.74 -58.51
C ARG A 627 13.25 -26.91 -59.18
N GLY A 628 14.48 -27.20 -58.78
CA GLY A 628 15.61 -26.27 -58.85
C GLY A 628 16.24 -26.07 -60.22
N VAL A 629 17.05 -25.01 -60.31
CA VAL A 629 18.12 -24.87 -61.28
C VAL A 629 19.25 -24.06 -60.63
N HIS A 630 20.41 -24.71 -60.58
CA HIS A 630 21.79 -24.25 -60.58
C HIS A 630 22.19 -22.86 -60.06
N PHE A 631 23.16 -22.92 -59.13
CA PHE A 631 24.18 -21.91 -58.90
C PHE A 631 24.69 -21.27 -60.20
N ARG A 632 24.52 -19.96 -60.32
CA ARG A 632 25.42 -19.13 -61.13
C ARG A 632 25.80 -17.89 -60.34
N ASN A 633 27.04 -17.90 -59.87
CA ASN A 633 27.74 -16.79 -59.24
C ASN A 633 27.60 -15.50 -60.08
N ARG A 634 26.97 -14.46 -59.52
CA ARG A 634 27.35 -13.07 -59.83
C ARG A 634 27.42 -12.25 -58.54
N ARG A 635 28.65 -11.84 -58.25
CA ARG A 635 29.08 -10.96 -57.18
C ARG A 635 28.30 -9.63 -57.21
N ARG A 636 27.76 -9.22 -56.07
CA ARG A 636 27.87 -7.84 -55.55
C ARG A 636 27.45 -7.82 -54.07
N ASN A 637 28.47 -7.71 -53.23
CA ASN A 637 28.59 -7.05 -51.91
C ASN A 637 27.29 -6.85 -51.12
N GLY A 638 27.11 -7.32 -49.89
CA GLY A 638 27.99 -7.99 -48.95
C GLY A 638 27.28 -8.04 -47.59
N PHE A 639 26.87 -9.23 -47.18
CA PHE A 639 26.78 -9.67 -45.79
C PHE A 639 27.49 -11.03 -45.75
N PRO A 640 28.19 -11.37 -44.66
CA PRO A 640 27.73 -12.57 -43.97
C PRO A 640 27.85 -12.49 -42.44
N ASP A 641 26.75 -12.81 -41.76
CA ASP A 641 26.61 -13.97 -40.88
C ASP A 641 27.88 -14.50 -40.17
N ARG A 642 28.02 -14.24 -38.86
CA ARG A 642 27.75 -15.23 -37.79
C ARG A 642 28.28 -14.76 -36.43
N ALA A 643 27.44 -15.00 -35.43
CA ALA A 643 27.74 -14.94 -34.01
C ALA A 643 28.94 -15.80 -33.61
N PHE A 644 29.84 -15.30 -32.75
CA PHE A 644 30.05 -15.75 -31.37
C PHE A 644 31.31 -15.11 -30.76
N SER A 645 31.26 -14.96 -29.43
CA SER A 645 32.38 -14.80 -28.49
C SER A 645 32.74 -13.39 -28.01
N LEU A 646 32.89 -13.36 -26.68
CA LEU A 646 32.93 -12.25 -25.76
C LEU A 646 34.20 -11.40 -25.86
N GLY A 647 34.02 -10.12 -25.59
CA GLY A 647 34.86 -9.39 -24.63
C GLY A 647 36.20 -8.89 -25.14
N SER A 648 36.34 -7.56 -25.24
CA SER A 648 37.30 -6.79 -24.44
C SER A 648 37.40 -5.34 -24.91
N PHE A 649 37.37 -4.44 -23.93
CA PHE A 649 38.14 -3.19 -23.85
C PHE A 649 37.81 -1.98 -24.74
N TYR A 650 37.27 -0.96 -24.05
CA TYR A 650 37.74 0.43 -23.95
C TYR A 650 38.34 1.11 -25.20
N LEU A 651 37.73 2.24 -25.60
CA LEU A 651 38.34 3.59 -25.73
C LEU A 651 37.32 4.51 -26.46
N SER A 652 36.62 5.44 -25.81
CA SER A 652 37.04 6.80 -25.45
C SER A 652 37.27 7.76 -26.65
N TYR A 653 36.56 8.89 -26.60
CA TYR A 653 36.87 10.24 -27.15
C TYR A 653 36.98 10.49 -28.67
N SER A 654 36.15 11.43 -29.15
CA SER A 654 36.45 12.56 -30.09
C SER A 654 35.16 13.40 -30.22
N LEU A 655 34.99 14.54 -29.54
CA LEU A 655 35.40 15.93 -29.87
C LEU A 655 34.31 16.77 -30.60
N LEU A 656 33.90 17.86 -29.93
CA LEU A 656 33.33 19.18 -30.33
C LEU A 656 32.21 19.28 -31.41
N ILE A 657 31.22 20.19 -31.28
CA ILE A 657 31.31 21.62 -31.62
C ILE A 657 30.30 22.49 -30.83
N LEU A 658 30.73 23.73 -30.58
CA LEU A 658 30.12 24.85 -29.83
C LEU A 658 29.02 25.62 -30.59
N SER A 659 28.24 26.43 -29.87
CA SER A 659 27.83 27.77 -30.32
C SER A 659 27.49 28.68 -29.12
N ILE A 660 28.16 29.85 -29.10
CA ILE A 660 27.92 31.02 -28.24
C ILE A 660 27.19 32.03 -29.11
N GLN A 661 26.17 32.72 -28.58
CA GLN A 661 26.04 34.15 -28.85
C GLN A 661 25.30 34.85 -27.72
N LYS A 662 26.00 35.87 -27.22
CA LYS A 662 25.53 36.94 -26.36
C LYS A 662 25.88 38.21 -27.14
N ASP A 663 24.95 39.14 -27.20
CA ASP A 663 25.25 40.55 -26.98
C ASP A 663 24.33 41.01 -25.85
#